data_AF-A0A6N7XSG2-F1
#
_entry.id   AF-A0A6N7XSG2-F1
#
_cell.length_a   1.000
_cell.length_b   1.000
_cell.length_c   1.000
_cell.angle_alpha   90.00
_cell.angle_beta   90.00
_cell.angle_gamma   90.00
#
_symmetry.space_group_name_H-M   'P 1'
#
loop_
_entity.id
_entity.type
_entity.pdbx_description
1 polymer ?
#
loop_
_entity_poly.entity_id
_entity_poly.type
_entity_poly.pdbx_seq_one_letter_code
_entity_poly.pdbx_strand_id
1 'polypeptide(L)'
;MRLRDMTRGPAGQGMLAQADARKLLHGSVRVSGEREGWFRPWRVTDAQMRALGSCMAWHPGLYRQMGRTTAGICLEFETDSSEVAIEVTLDPEPSGTSAMLDHAYEAPADLRTPSRDAREGEATEFAAVDGESVVSPGEGDDDRPAFDGLSCDVDGRHLSVRLPAVGDDFVTFSIDDPDSAPADGIMQLPGMGETHHVRIWLPCLRGCTLRSVVGNGTHIDPVPQRKALLVLGDSLAQGFTVGDPALAWPSVLAMGLGLDVVNQGIGGQVFQPGTLSGLAGSVDVARIVVELGANYRFEPCRERLVARDIYGFLSEVSRLWPDVPTWVTTSTWHSEDDWHSHPLSCWREVDPLVRAQSESHGQMTYVEGSDLMDHRVSLMTDPYGHPGREGNAQIARRMRVAMDALRGTDDERRRRALDLLAKGPRRCLPMAEMLRRGIGEVTYAEEGCVLVRVGRWQEVWASDRDLARDVIAMLVTSNLVCCLEPSCVRDLELLHGLTVVEPEHVCVYEGREAPKLPKSLQGRDVRPLDPSWLRTVRERYSHPSYVTDVELLGLLRDGRVLGGFEDGELVGFVGEQDSGAMGMLEVLPEHQGDGWGTVLEAAKIADVLSRGQVPWAEVWAGNKASLAIQRRLHLKVLPSNEVCWVSRPVQRSPLEGLLREGGETAPAQEREQVSADVPKKDAALKASEPVGSPAAEDASTGETD
;
A
#
# COMPACT_ATOMS: atom_id res chain seq x y z
N MET A 1 12.02 26.15 -37.26
CA MET A 1 11.29 25.18 -38.10
C MET A 1 10.99 24.00 -37.17
N ARG A 2 9.73 23.57 -37.02
CA ARG A 2 9.41 22.50 -36.06
C ARG A 2 9.88 21.15 -36.62
N LEU A 3 10.19 20.17 -35.78
CA LEU A 3 10.71 18.86 -36.19
C LEU A 3 9.79 18.20 -37.25
N ARG A 4 8.47 18.35 -37.09
CA ARG A 4 7.43 17.92 -38.04
C ARG A 4 7.60 18.45 -39.48
N ASP A 5 8.20 19.63 -39.63
CA ASP A 5 8.43 20.26 -40.93
C ASP A 5 9.74 19.75 -41.56
N MET A 6 10.70 19.33 -40.74
CA MET A 6 12.02 18.82 -41.14
C MET A 6 12.01 17.33 -41.49
N THR A 7 11.17 16.53 -40.82
CA THR A 7 11.02 15.09 -41.07
C THR A 7 10.37 14.78 -42.43
N ARG A 8 9.57 15.71 -42.98
CA ARG A 8 8.85 15.55 -44.26
C ARG A 8 9.62 16.04 -45.51
N GLY A 9 10.80 16.66 -45.36
CA GLY A 9 11.55 17.26 -46.47
C GLY A 9 12.92 16.62 -46.74
N PRO A 10 13.33 16.40 -48.01
CA PRO A 10 14.61 15.74 -48.36
C PRO A 10 15.86 16.54 -47.96
N ALA A 11 15.73 17.84 -47.65
CA ALA A 11 16.83 18.70 -47.21
C ALA A 11 17.06 18.71 -45.68
N GLY A 12 16.09 18.24 -44.88
CA GLY A 12 16.15 18.27 -43.40
C GLY A 12 16.73 17.00 -42.76
N GLN A 13 16.68 15.86 -43.45
CA GLN A 13 17.08 14.55 -42.91
C GLN A 13 18.58 14.42 -42.60
N GLY A 14 19.44 15.24 -43.21
CA GLY A 14 20.89 15.20 -42.98
C GLY A 14 21.39 15.97 -41.74
N MET A 15 20.51 16.68 -41.02
CA MET A 15 20.86 17.52 -39.87
C MET A 15 20.25 17.06 -38.54
N LEU A 16 19.45 15.98 -38.54
CA LEU A 16 18.77 15.48 -37.36
C LEU A 16 19.54 14.29 -36.76
N ALA A 17 19.61 14.24 -35.42
CA ALA A 17 20.06 13.03 -34.74
C ALA A 17 19.02 11.92 -34.96
N GLN A 18 19.49 10.70 -35.26
CA GLN A 18 18.60 9.57 -35.51
C GLN A 18 19.16 8.29 -34.90
N ALA A 19 18.31 7.54 -34.19
CA ALA A 19 18.63 6.24 -33.63
C ALA A 19 17.61 5.16 -34.05
N ASP A 20 18.08 3.95 -34.35
CA ASP A 20 17.21 2.78 -34.52
C ASP A 20 16.51 2.49 -33.19
N ALA A 21 15.17 2.59 -33.19
CA ALA A 21 14.36 2.43 -31.98
C ALA A 21 14.56 1.05 -31.32
N ARG A 22 15.01 0.02 -32.07
CA ARG A 22 15.34 -1.31 -31.50
C ARG A 22 16.40 -1.23 -30.40
N LYS A 23 17.33 -0.29 -30.50
CA LYS A 23 18.45 -0.14 -29.55
C LYS A 23 18.02 0.57 -28.26
N LEU A 24 16.86 1.21 -28.27
CA LEU A 24 16.35 2.01 -27.16
C LEU A 24 15.26 1.26 -26.37
N LEU A 25 14.88 0.05 -26.77
CA LEU A 25 13.78 -0.70 -26.15
C LEU A 25 14.13 -1.18 -24.74
N HIS A 26 13.21 -0.99 -23.81
CA HIS A 26 13.17 -1.64 -22.51
C HIS A 26 11.84 -2.40 -22.37
N GLY A 27 11.84 -3.48 -21.58
CA GLY A 27 10.63 -4.28 -21.30
C GLY A 27 10.13 -5.19 -22.44
N SER A 28 10.76 -5.15 -23.62
CA SER A 28 10.44 -6.05 -24.73
C SER A 28 11.17 -7.39 -24.59
N VAL A 29 10.43 -8.49 -24.76
CA VAL A 29 10.94 -9.87 -24.74
C VAL A 29 11.48 -10.29 -26.11
N ARG A 30 10.92 -9.78 -27.20
CA ARG A 30 11.39 -10.03 -28.56
C ARG A 30 10.91 -8.95 -29.53
N VAL A 31 11.54 -8.88 -30.69
CA VAL A 31 11.11 -8.03 -31.80
C VAL A 31 10.84 -8.88 -33.06
N SER A 32 9.88 -8.46 -33.90
CA SER A 32 9.65 -9.04 -35.22
C SER A 32 9.69 -7.98 -36.31
N GLY A 33 10.34 -8.26 -37.44
CA GLY A 33 10.29 -7.37 -38.61
C GLY A 33 8.91 -7.43 -39.29
N GLU A 34 8.44 -6.30 -39.82
CA GLU A 34 7.11 -6.18 -40.44
C GLU A 34 7.23 -5.70 -41.90
N ARG A 35 7.61 -4.42 -42.09
CA ARG A 35 7.89 -3.79 -43.39
C ARG A 35 9.29 -3.17 -43.36
N GLU A 36 9.80 -2.69 -44.50
CA GLU A 36 11.19 -2.21 -44.61
C GLU A 36 11.56 -1.19 -43.51
N GLY A 37 12.52 -1.56 -42.65
CA GLY A 37 12.97 -0.76 -41.50
C GLY A 37 12.07 -0.82 -40.26
N TRP A 38 10.78 -1.09 -40.42
CA TRP A 38 9.80 -1.15 -39.32
C TRP A 38 9.80 -2.51 -38.61
N PHE A 39 9.58 -2.49 -37.30
CA PHE A 39 9.49 -3.68 -36.46
C PHE A 39 8.41 -3.54 -35.40
N ARG A 40 8.03 -4.68 -34.82
CA ARG A 40 7.10 -4.76 -33.71
C ARG A 40 7.81 -5.24 -32.45
N PRO A 41 7.79 -4.48 -31.35
CA PRO A 41 8.20 -4.98 -30.06
C PRO A 41 7.09 -5.86 -29.47
N TRP A 42 7.48 -6.93 -28.80
CA TRP A 42 6.56 -7.84 -28.11
C TRP A 42 6.97 -7.96 -26.66
N ARG A 43 5.97 -8.00 -25.78
CA ARG A 43 6.14 -8.39 -24.39
C ARG A 43 6.06 -9.90 -24.17
N VAL A 44 5.52 -10.67 -25.12
CA VAL A 44 5.36 -12.13 -25.00
C VAL A 44 6.14 -12.90 -26.06
N THR A 45 6.58 -14.13 -25.76
CA THR A 45 7.24 -15.02 -26.72
C THR A 45 6.24 -15.61 -27.74
N ASP A 46 6.75 -16.17 -28.84
CA ASP A 46 5.91 -16.90 -29.80
C ASP A 46 5.24 -18.14 -29.18
N ALA A 47 5.90 -18.78 -28.21
CA ALA A 47 5.35 -19.92 -27.51
C ALA A 47 4.19 -19.51 -26.59
N GLN A 48 4.34 -18.39 -25.88
CA GLN A 48 3.26 -17.80 -25.08
C GLN A 48 2.07 -17.42 -25.97
N MET A 49 2.30 -16.76 -27.11
CA MET A 49 1.22 -16.41 -28.05
C MET A 49 0.44 -17.64 -28.55
N ARG A 50 1.11 -18.78 -28.75
CA ARG A 50 0.42 -20.04 -29.09
C ARG A 50 -0.41 -20.58 -27.93
N ALA A 51 0.11 -20.52 -26.70
CA ALA A 51 -0.59 -20.97 -25.49
C ALA A 51 -1.83 -20.10 -25.19
N LEU A 52 -1.67 -18.78 -25.24
CA LEU A 52 -2.74 -17.78 -25.04
C LEU A 52 -3.86 -17.94 -26.07
N GLY A 53 -3.53 -18.32 -27.31
CA GLY A 53 -4.50 -18.53 -28.38
C GLY A 53 -5.01 -19.97 -28.55
N SER A 54 -4.73 -20.87 -27.59
CA SER A 54 -5.08 -22.29 -27.67
C SER A 54 -6.49 -22.59 -27.13
N CYS A 55 -7.04 -23.76 -27.44
CA CYS A 55 -8.32 -24.20 -26.85
C CYS A 55 -8.26 -24.48 -25.34
N MET A 56 -7.08 -24.42 -24.73
CA MET A 56 -6.89 -24.51 -23.28
C MET A 56 -6.92 -23.15 -22.59
N ALA A 57 -6.90 -22.06 -23.36
CA ALA A 57 -7.10 -20.74 -22.81
C ALA A 57 -8.58 -20.52 -22.49
N TRP A 58 -8.82 -19.74 -21.44
CA TRP A 58 -10.16 -19.38 -20.98
C TRP A 58 -10.87 -18.48 -22.00
N HIS A 59 -10.16 -17.45 -22.51
CA HIS A 59 -10.64 -16.56 -23.57
C HIS A 59 -9.62 -16.39 -24.69
N PRO A 60 -9.42 -17.41 -25.57
CA PRO A 60 -8.31 -17.42 -26.54
C PRO A 60 -8.35 -16.27 -27.55
N GLY A 61 -9.55 -15.79 -27.91
CA GLY A 61 -9.71 -14.63 -28.79
C GLY A 61 -9.22 -13.35 -28.12
N LEU A 62 -9.68 -13.08 -26.90
CA LEU A 62 -9.29 -11.92 -26.11
C LEU A 62 -7.79 -11.95 -25.79
N TYR A 63 -7.27 -13.08 -25.31
CA TYR A 63 -5.86 -13.20 -24.93
C TYR A 63 -4.91 -13.00 -26.10
N ARG A 64 -5.28 -13.50 -27.30
CA ARG A 64 -4.49 -13.26 -28.51
C ARG A 64 -4.51 -11.77 -28.91
N GLN A 65 -5.60 -11.06 -28.68
CA GLN A 65 -5.65 -9.61 -28.92
C GLN A 65 -4.77 -8.87 -27.90
N MET A 66 -4.95 -9.14 -26.60
CA MET A 66 -4.23 -8.48 -25.51
C MET A 66 -2.72 -8.80 -25.49
N GLY A 67 -2.31 -10.00 -25.91
CA GLY A 67 -0.91 -10.37 -26.04
C GLY A 67 -0.15 -9.62 -27.14
N ARG A 68 -0.85 -8.89 -28.02
CA ARG A 68 -0.23 -8.04 -29.07
C ARG A 68 0.06 -6.62 -28.59
N THR A 69 -0.47 -6.22 -27.44
CA THR A 69 -0.29 -4.87 -26.91
C THR A 69 1.12 -4.65 -26.38
N THR A 70 1.52 -3.40 -26.24
CA THR A 70 2.87 -3.00 -25.83
C THR A 70 2.97 -2.54 -24.37
N ALA A 71 2.01 -2.93 -23.51
CA ALA A 71 2.00 -2.55 -22.10
C ALA A 71 3.36 -2.78 -21.42
N GLY A 72 3.85 -1.75 -20.73
CA GLY A 72 5.13 -1.76 -20.02
C GLY A 72 6.39 -1.67 -20.89
N ILE A 73 6.28 -1.66 -22.22
CA ILE A 73 7.43 -1.44 -23.10
C ILE A 73 7.67 0.06 -23.23
N CYS A 74 8.93 0.48 -23.19
CA CYS A 74 9.31 1.88 -23.44
C CYS A 74 10.57 1.99 -24.31
N LEU A 75 10.80 3.21 -24.82
CA LEU A 75 12.05 3.64 -25.44
C LEU A 75 12.79 4.54 -24.46
N GLU A 76 14.05 4.26 -24.15
CA GLU A 76 14.82 5.03 -23.16
C GLU A 76 16.20 5.42 -23.71
N PHE A 77 16.53 6.71 -23.60
CA PHE A 77 17.74 7.28 -24.20
C PHE A 77 18.11 8.63 -23.57
N GLU A 78 19.36 9.05 -23.79
CA GLU A 78 19.86 10.39 -23.51
C GLU A 78 20.00 11.19 -24.81
N THR A 79 19.64 12.47 -24.78
CA THR A 79 19.75 13.36 -25.95
C THR A 79 19.88 14.82 -25.54
N ASP A 80 20.55 15.63 -26.36
CA ASP A 80 20.54 17.10 -26.28
C ASP A 80 19.48 17.75 -27.18
N SER A 81 18.51 16.97 -27.66
CA SER A 81 17.41 17.48 -28.46
C SER A 81 16.43 18.26 -27.58
N SER A 82 15.80 19.29 -28.14
CA SER A 82 14.66 19.98 -27.50
C SER A 82 13.31 19.42 -27.95
N GLU A 83 13.28 18.76 -29.11
CA GLU A 83 12.11 18.07 -29.65
C GLU A 83 12.54 16.72 -30.21
N VAL A 84 11.77 15.67 -29.90
CA VAL A 84 11.96 14.32 -30.42
C VAL A 84 10.69 13.80 -31.08
N ALA A 85 10.85 13.08 -32.20
CA ALA A 85 9.80 12.40 -32.91
C ALA A 85 10.07 10.89 -32.94
N ILE A 86 9.05 10.12 -32.58
CA ILE A 86 9.05 8.66 -32.64
C ILE A 86 8.29 8.27 -33.88
N GLU A 87 8.92 7.54 -34.79
CA GLU A 87 8.24 6.95 -35.93
C GLU A 87 7.49 5.70 -35.48
N VAL A 88 6.17 5.81 -35.43
CA VAL A 88 5.27 4.82 -34.84
C VAL A 88 3.98 4.71 -35.66
N THR A 89 3.51 3.48 -35.88
CA THR A 89 2.15 3.20 -36.34
C THR A 89 1.46 2.34 -35.30
N LEU A 90 0.34 2.84 -34.78
CA LEU A 90 -0.48 2.12 -33.80
C LEU A 90 -1.40 1.13 -34.52
N ASP A 91 -1.58 -0.05 -33.92
CA ASP A 91 -2.62 -0.97 -34.34
C ASP A 91 -4.01 -0.36 -34.06
N PRO A 92 -5.06 -0.78 -34.78
CA PRO A 92 -6.44 -0.46 -34.42
C PRO A 92 -6.74 -0.87 -32.98
N GLU A 93 -7.67 -0.16 -32.34
CA GLU A 93 -8.13 -0.56 -31.01
C GLU A 93 -8.69 -1.99 -31.04
N PRO A 94 -8.24 -2.87 -30.13
CA PRO A 94 -8.79 -4.21 -30.03
C PRO A 94 -10.29 -4.18 -29.71
N SER A 95 -11.07 -5.03 -30.36
CA SER A 95 -12.52 -5.11 -30.12
C SER A 95 -12.85 -5.45 -28.66
N GLY A 96 -11.98 -6.24 -27.98
CA GLY A 96 -12.13 -6.55 -26.56
C GLY A 96 -11.87 -5.37 -25.62
N THR A 97 -11.17 -4.33 -26.10
CA THR A 97 -10.92 -3.08 -25.37
C THR A 97 -12.10 -2.13 -25.50
N SER A 98 -12.63 -1.93 -26.71
CA SER A 98 -13.70 -0.95 -26.96
C SER A 98 -14.95 -1.19 -26.09
N ALA A 99 -15.37 -2.45 -25.96
CA ALA A 99 -16.55 -2.82 -25.16
C ALA A 99 -16.40 -2.52 -23.65
N MET A 100 -15.17 -2.52 -23.14
CA MET A 100 -14.87 -2.22 -21.74
C MET A 100 -14.68 -0.72 -21.51
N LEU A 101 -14.05 -0.02 -22.46
CA LEU A 101 -13.85 1.42 -22.37
C LEU A 101 -15.18 2.19 -22.42
N ASP A 102 -16.20 1.69 -23.12
CA ASP A 102 -17.53 2.32 -23.10
C ASP A 102 -18.06 2.52 -21.66
N HIS A 103 -17.86 1.55 -20.76
CA HIS A 103 -18.23 1.69 -19.34
C HIS A 103 -17.38 2.72 -18.60
N ALA A 104 -16.07 2.78 -18.85
CA ALA A 104 -15.18 3.78 -18.27
C ALA A 104 -15.51 5.21 -18.76
N TYR A 105 -15.99 5.33 -20.00
CA TYR A 105 -16.49 6.56 -20.62
C TYR A 105 -17.90 6.96 -20.18
N GLU A 106 -18.61 6.13 -19.41
CA GLU A 106 -19.90 6.47 -18.79
C GLU A 106 -19.75 6.89 -17.31
N ALA A 107 -18.60 6.61 -16.68
CA ALA A 107 -18.31 7.04 -15.31
C ALA A 107 -18.23 8.58 -15.20
N PRO A 108 -18.82 9.22 -14.17
CA PRO A 108 -18.93 10.67 -14.09
C PRO A 108 -17.57 11.40 -14.11
N ALA A 109 -17.56 12.62 -14.66
CA ALA A 109 -16.33 13.36 -15.01
C ALA A 109 -15.43 13.71 -13.81
N ASP A 110 -15.98 13.74 -12.59
CA ASP A 110 -15.27 13.92 -11.33
C ASP A 110 -14.33 12.75 -10.99
N LEU A 111 -14.54 11.55 -11.56
CA LEU A 111 -13.62 10.41 -11.47
C LEU A 111 -12.50 10.46 -12.53
N ARG A 112 -12.57 11.39 -13.49
CA ARG A 112 -11.60 11.55 -14.59
C ARG A 112 -10.59 12.68 -14.37
N THR A 113 -10.86 13.57 -13.42
CA THR A 113 -10.01 14.71 -13.05
C THR A 113 -9.49 14.53 -11.63
N PRO A 114 -8.27 14.99 -11.32
CA PRO A 114 -7.75 14.86 -9.96
C PRO A 114 -8.69 15.56 -8.97
N SER A 115 -8.94 14.90 -7.84
CA SER A 115 -9.58 15.51 -6.67
C SER A 115 -8.85 16.80 -6.32
N ARG A 116 -9.59 17.92 -6.26
CA ARG A 116 -9.11 19.21 -5.72
C ARG A 116 -8.91 19.19 -4.20
N ASP A 117 -9.23 18.08 -3.52
CA ASP A 117 -9.09 17.92 -2.07
C ASP A 117 -7.74 17.27 -1.66
N ALA A 118 -6.68 17.50 -2.42
CA ALA A 118 -5.33 17.45 -1.86
C ALA A 118 -5.22 18.60 -0.84
N ARG A 119 -5.47 18.29 0.44
CA ARG A 119 -5.26 19.25 1.54
C ARG A 119 -3.83 19.74 1.47
N GLU A 120 -3.68 21.05 1.35
CA GLU A 120 -2.42 21.80 1.34
C GLU A 120 -1.43 21.21 2.37
N GLY A 121 -0.41 20.51 1.90
CA GLY A 121 0.57 19.85 2.74
C GLY A 121 1.56 18.94 2.01
N GLU A 122 1.17 18.34 0.89
CA GLU A 122 2.04 17.43 0.10
C GLU A 122 2.16 17.92 -1.33
N ALA A 123 3.10 18.84 -1.55
CA ALA A 123 3.68 19.11 -2.84
C ALA A 123 5.12 18.57 -2.81
N THR A 124 5.30 17.29 -3.12
CA THR A 124 6.53 16.87 -3.78
C THR A 124 6.40 17.30 -5.24
N GLU A 125 7.34 18.12 -5.71
CA GLU A 125 7.35 18.88 -6.96
C GLU A 125 6.94 18.07 -8.20
N PHE A 126 5.64 18.06 -8.50
CA PHE A 126 5.08 17.88 -9.83
C PHE A 126 3.98 18.93 -9.99
N ALA A 127 4.39 20.19 -10.08
CA ALA A 127 3.49 21.28 -10.44
C ALA A 127 3.22 21.21 -11.94
N ALA A 128 1.99 20.87 -12.31
CA ALA A 128 1.45 21.22 -13.61
C ALA A 128 1.34 22.76 -13.67
N VAL A 129 2.21 23.39 -14.46
CA VAL A 129 2.06 24.80 -14.81
C VAL A 129 1.10 24.87 -16.00
N ASP A 130 -0.11 25.34 -15.73
CA ASP A 130 -1.09 25.71 -16.75
C ASP A 130 -0.51 26.80 -17.65
N GLY A 131 -0.37 26.51 -18.94
CA GLY A 131 0.19 27.50 -19.85
C GLY A 131 0.35 27.14 -21.31
N GLU A 132 -0.42 26.23 -21.92
CA GLU A 132 -0.43 26.13 -23.39
C GLU A 132 -1.83 25.84 -23.96
N SER A 133 -2.18 26.65 -24.96
CA SER A 133 -3.47 26.68 -25.64
C SER A 133 -3.83 25.32 -26.24
N VAL A 134 -4.96 24.77 -25.80
CA VAL A 134 -5.70 23.72 -26.49
C VAL A 134 -5.94 24.17 -27.93
N VAL A 135 -5.23 23.56 -28.88
CA VAL A 135 -5.58 23.68 -30.30
C VAL A 135 -6.90 22.94 -30.48
N SER A 136 -7.95 23.67 -30.85
CA SER A 136 -9.29 23.14 -31.05
C SER A 136 -9.29 21.93 -32.00
N PRO A 137 -9.99 20.83 -31.67
CA PRO A 137 -10.23 19.75 -32.61
C PRO A 137 -11.16 20.26 -33.72
N GLY A 138 -10.83 19.96 -34.97
CA GLY A 138 -11.73 20.17 -36.10
C GLY A 138 -12.99 19.33 -35.94
N GLU A 139 -14.13 19.91 -36.32
CA GLU A 139 -15.46 19.30 -36.29
C GLU A 139 -15.46 17.91 -36.96
N GLY A 140 -15.52 16.87 -36.13
CA GLY A 140 -15.66 15.47 -36.49
C GLY A 140 -16.22 14.71 -35.27
N ASP A 141 -17.16 13.81 -35.50
CA ASP A 141 -18.12 13.22 -34.57
C ASP A 141 -17.55 12.23 -33.51
N ASP A 142 -16.42 12.53 -32.85
CA ASP A 142 -15.95 11.75 -31.69
C ASP A 142 -15.10 12.63 -30.74
N ASP A 143 -15.77 13.38 -29.86
CA ASP A 143 -15.19 14.29 -28.86
C ASP A 143 -14.64 13.53 -27.63
N ARG A 144 -14.25 12.25 -27.79
CA ARG A 144 -13.76 11.39 -26.71
C ARG A 144 -12.24 11.54 -26.54
N PRO A 145 -11.73 11.91 -25.34
CA PRO A 145 -10.30 11.92 -25.09
C PRO A 145 -9.74 10.50 -25.20
N ALA A 146 -8.54 10.39 -25.79
CA ALA A 146 -7.86 9.11 -25.96
C ALA A 146 -7.57 8.46 -24.59
N PHE A 147 -8.00 7.21 -24.39
CA PHE A 147 -7.77 6.44 -23.15
C PHE A 147 -6.42 5.70 -23.11
N ASP A 148 -5.61 5.82 -24.16
CA ASP A 148 -4.30 5.14 -24.29
C ASP A 148 -3.48 5.84 -25.40
N GLY A 149 -2.17 5.61 -25.44
CA GLY A 149 -1.28 6.21 -26.43
C GLY A 149 0.18 6.17 -25.99
N LEU A 150 0.99 7.14 -26.43
CA LEU A 150 2.37 7.27 -25.97
C LEU A 150 2.45 8.39 -24.94
N SER A 151 3.10 8.18 -23.80
CA SER A 151 3.48 9.24 -22.86
C SER A 151 4.99 9.29 -22.69
N CYS A 152 5.51 10.37 -22.10
CA CYS A 152 6.95 10.62 -22.07
C CYS A 152 7.38 11.18 -20.71
N ASP A 153 8.40 10.59 -20.09
CA ASP A 153 9.08 11.13 -18.93
C ASP A 153 10.43 11.73 -19.37
N VAL A 154 10.74 12.95 -18.93
CA VAL A 154 11.98 13.67 -19.25
C VAL A 154 12.52 14.28 -17.96
N ASP A 155 13.71 13.85 -17.53
CA ASP A 155 14.38 14.36 -16.31
C ASP A 155 13.47 14.40 -15.07
N GLY A 156 12.61 13.39 -14.95
CA GLY A 156 11.64 13.29 -13.87
C GLY A 156 10.35 14.07 -14.12
N ARG A 157 10.20 14.85 -15.19
CA ARG A 157 8.93 15.50 -15.58
C ARG A 157 8.11 14.61 -16.51
N HIS A 158 6.80 14.51 -16.24
CA HIS A 158 5.89 13.68 -17.02
C HIS A 158 5.11 14.51 -18.06
N LEU A 159 5.10 14.05 -19.32
CA LEU A 159 4.34 14.59 -20.44
C LEU A 159 3.20 13.63 -20.78
N SER A 160 1.99 14.20 -20.84
CA SER A 160 0.75 13.45 -21.04
C SER A 160 0.68 12.72 -22.38
N VAL A 161 -0.24 11.77 -22.44
CA VAL A 161 -0.50 10.92 -23.60
C VAL A 161 -0.69 11.70 -24.89
N ARG A 162 -0.04 11.22 -25.96
CA ARG A 162 -0.20 11.67 -27.34
C ARG A 162 -0.49 10.49 -28.26
N LEU A 163 -1.31 10.76 -29.28
CA LEU A 163 -1.55 9.87 -30.41
C LEU A 163 -0.94 10.46 -31.70
N PRO A 164 -0.58 9.63 -32.69
CA PRO A 164 -0.27 10.12 -34.03
C PRO A 164 -1.49 10.88 -34.58
N ALA A 165 -1.26 12.02 -35.24
CA ALA A 165 -2.32 12.69 -35.97
C ALA A 165 -2.81 11.81 -37.13
N VAL A 166 -4.03 12.05 -37.61
CA VAL A 166 -4.61 11.27 -38.71
C VAL A 166 -3.71 11.37 -39.95
N GLY A 167 -3.20 10.22 -40.40
CA GLY A 167 -2.31 10.11 -41.54
C GLY A 167 -0.81 10.24 -41.23
N ASP A 168 -0.44 10.53 -39.98
CA ASP A 168 0.95 10.57 -39.54
C ASP A 168 1.44 9.20 -39.08
N ASP A 169 2.71 8.91 -39.38
CA ASP A 169 3.45 7.74 -38.90
C ASP A 169 4.47 8.11 -37.81
N PHE A 170 4.23 9.22 -37.11
CA PHE A 170 5.08 9.67 -36.01
C PHE A 170 4.30 10.40 -34.90
N VAL A 171 4.88 10.42 -33.70
CA VAL A 171 4.44 11.22 -32.54
C VAL A 171 5.59 12.09 -32.10
N THR A 172 5.34 13.36 -31.78
CA THR A 172 6.37 14.31 -31.37
C THR A 172 6.17 14.78 -29.93
N PHE A 173 7.27 14.91 -29.18
CA PHE A 173 7.31 15.49 -27.84
C PHE A 173 8.30 16.65 -27.80
N SER A 174 7.89 17.75 -27.17
CA SER A 174 8.80 18.82 -26.75
C SER A 174 9.35 18.42 -25.39
N ILE A 175 10.67 18.28 -25.29
CA ILE A 175 11.34 17.72 -24.11
C ILE A 175 12.05 18.78 -23.26
N ASP A 176 12.36 19.95 -23.84
CA ASP A 176 12.77 21.12 -23.06
C ASP A 176 11.73 21.48 -22.00
N ASP A 177 12.23 21.96 -20.86
CA ASP A 177 11.42 22.60 -19.84
C ASP A 177 10.77 23.88 -20.42
N PRO A 178 9.44 24.02 -20.46
CA PRO A 178 8.76 25.18 -21.02
C PRO A 178 9.16 26.51 -20.35
N ASP A 179 9.54 26.49 -19.08
CA ASP A 179 10.00 27.70 -18.36
C ASP A 179 11.44 28.10 -18.75
N SER A 180 12.20 27.16 -19.28
CA SER A 180 13.59 27.31 -19.73
C SER A 180 13.73 27.25 -21.26
N ALA A 181 12.63 26.97 -21.98
CA ALA A 181 12.62 26.74 -23.41
C ALA A 181 12.92 28.05 -24.17
N PRO A 182 13.62 27.97 -25.31
CA PRO A 182 13.80 29.14 -26.18
C PRO A 182 12.45 29.75 -26.57
N ALA A 183 12.38 31.08 -26.67
CA ALA A 183 11.17 31.77 -27.08
C ALA A 183 10.59 31.17 -28.38
N ASP A 184 9.26 31.11 -28.44
CA ASP A 184 8.50 30.42 -29.49
C ASP A 184 9.02 30.77 -30.91
N GLY A 185 9.54 29.77 -31.62
CA GLY A 185 10.12 29.92 -32.96
C GLY A 185 11.65 30.07 -33.04
N ILE A 186 12.37 30.14 -31.91
CA ILE A 186 13.84 30.06 -31.88
C ILE A 186 14.27 28.59 -31.82
N MET A 187 14.94 28.11 -32.86
CA MET A 187 15.53 26.77 -32.86
C MET A 187 16.87 26.83 -32.11
N GLN A 188 17.01 26.00 -31.06
CA GLN A 188 18.31 25.81 -30.42
C GLN A 188 19.29 25.24 -31.44
N LEU A 189 20.52 25.76 -31.46
CA LEU A 189 21.57 25.23 -32.31
C LEU A 189 21.93 23.82 -31.82
N PRO A 190 22.07 22.82 -32.71
CA PRO A 190 22.46 21.47 -32.32
C PRO A 190 23.76 21.50 -31.48
N GLY A 191 23.78 20.80 -30.34
CA GLY A 191 24.94 20.70 -29.45
C GLY A 191 25.05 21.82 -28.41
N MET A 192 24.06 22.70 -28.32
CA MET A 192 23.98 23.78 -27.33
C MET A 192 22.88 23.56 -26.28
N GLY A 193 22.25 22.38 -26.28
CA GLY A 193 21.24 21.94 -25.31
C GLY A 193 21.82 21.22 -24.11
N GLU A 194 21.06 21.21 -23.02
CA GLU A 194 21.32 20.30 -21.91
C GLU A 194 21.01 18.87 -22.35
N THR A 195 21.69 17.90 -21.75
CA THR A 195 21.39 16.49 -22.03
C THR A 195 20.24 16.04 -21.14
N HIS A 196 19.17 15.59 -21.79
CA HIS A 196 17.95 15.09 -21.19
C HIS A 196 17.95 13.56 -21.15
N HIS A 197 17.48 12.99 -20.05
CA HIS A 197 17.15 11.58 -19.93
C HIS A 197 15.67 11.37 -20.26
N VAL A 198 15.39 10.72 -21.38
CA VAL A 198 14.06 10.59 -21.96
C VAL A 198 13.59 9.13 -21.92
N ARG A 199 12.36 8.91 -21.46
CA ARG A 199 11.66 7.62 -21.53
C ARG A 199 10.28 7.80 -22.15
N ILE A 200 10.04 7.16 -23.29
CA ILE A 200 8.75 7.18 -23.98
C ILE A 200 8.04 5.83 -23.80
N TRP A 201 6.91 5.85 -23.12
CA TRP A 201 6.08 4.67 -22.85
C TRP A 201 5.17 4.34 -24.04
N LEU A 202 5.10 3.06 -24.39
CA LEU A 202 4.24 2.57 -25.46
C LEU A 202 2.83 2.22 -24.91
N PRO A 203 1.81 2.18 -25.79
CA PRO A 203 0.43 1.97 -25.37
C PRO A 203 0.19 0.67 -24.60
N CYS A 204 -0.72 0.70 -23.61
CA CYS A 204 -1.11 -0.45 -22.79
C CYS A 204 -2.11 -1.38 -23.48
N LEU A 205 -3.00 -0.80 -24.28
CA LEU A 205 -4.17 -1.46 -24.87
C LEU A 205 -4.03 -1.67 -26.38
N ARG A 206 -2.97 -1.16 -27.00
CA ARG A 206 -2.72 -1.33 -28.43
C ARG A 206 -1.32 -1.86 -28.68
N GLY A 207 -1.17 -2.60 -29.78
CA GLY A 207 0.13 -2.90 -30.33
C GLY A 207 0.64 -1.72 -31.15
N CYS A 208 1.93 -1.70 -31.46
CA CYS A 208 2.48 -0.75 -32.41
C CYS A 208 3.62 -1.35 -33.24
N THR A 209 3.96 -0.64 -34.31
CA THR A 209 5.19 -0.84 -35.05
C THR A 209 6.02 0.43 -34.99
N LEU A 210 7.34 0.26 -34.85
CA LEU A 210 8.32 1.33 -34.66
C LEU A 210 9.37 1.28 -35.77
N ARG A 211 10.04 2.41 -36.01
CA ARG A 211 11.22 2.48 -36.89
C ARG A 211 12.40 3.17 -36.22
N SER A 212 12.34 4.48 -36.04
CA SER A 212 13.43 5.26 -35.44
C SER A 212 12.91 6.36 -34.51
N VAL A 213 13.82 6.84 -33.65
CA VAL A 213 13.64 8.10 -32.92
C VAL A 213 14.52 9.14 -33.60
N VAL A 214 13.94 10.30 -33.86
CA VAL A 214 14.59 11.43 -34.55
C VAL A 214 14.54 12.64 -33.62
N GLY A 215 15.63 13.37 -33.50
CA GLY A 215 15.75 14.54 -32.63
C GLY A 215 16.40 15.71 -33.35
N ASN A 216 16.10 16.92 -32.91
CA ASN A 216 16.71 18.15 -33.44
C ASN A 216 18.07 18.50 -32.81
N GLY A 217 18.57 17.67 -31.87
CA GLY A 217 19.89 17.76 -31.27
C GLY A 217 20.99 17.08 -32.09
N THR A 218 22.08 16.69 -31.42
CA THR A 218 23.27 16.08 -32.03
C THR A 218 23.39 14.58 -31.77
N HIS A 219 22.80 14.06 -30.69
CA HIS A 219 22.90 12.64 -30.34
C HIS A 219 21.59 12.09 -29.77
N ILE A 220 21.41 10.77 -29.89
CA ILE A 220 20.38 9.98 -29.22
C ILE A 220 21.08 8.69 -28.80
N ASP A 221 21.49 8.62 -27.55
CA ASP A 221 22.30 7.52 -27.03
C ASP A 221 21.45 6.58 -26.14
N PRO A 222 21.53 5.26 -26.33
CA PRO A 222 20.71 4.31 -25.58
C PRO A 222 21.10 4.28 -24.10
N VAL A 223 20.09 4.21 -23.24
CA VAL A 223 20.30 3.89 -21.81
C VAL A 223 20.40 2.37 -21.65
N PRO A 224 21.35 1.84 -20.86
CA PRO A 224 21.46 0.40 -20.65
C PRO A 224 20.23 -0.21 -19.96
N GLN A 225 19.76 -1.35 -20.47
CA GLN A 225 18.72 -2.15 -19.83
C GLN A 225 19.12 -2.58 -18.42
N ARG A 226 18.12 -2.66 -17.55
CA ARG A 226 18.24 -3.07 -16.15
C ARG A 226 17.65 -4.46 -15.99
N LYS A 227 17.84 -5.05 -14.81
CA LYS A 227 17.05 -6.24 -14.46
C LYS A 227 15.57 -5.88 -14.41
N ALA A 228 14.73 -6.86 -14.73
CA ALA A 228 13.30 -6.65 -14.83
C ALA A 228 12.56 -6.99 -13.53
N LEU A 229 11.57 -6.16 -13.20
CA LEU A 229 10.36 -6.59 -12.53
C LEU A 229 9.49 -7.33 -13.56
N LEU A 230 9.33 -8.63 -13.40
CA LEU A 230 8.41 -9.43 -14.21
C LEU A 230 7.02 -9.41 -13.55
N VAL A 231 6.01 -8.87 -14.23
CA VAL A 231 4.63 -8.89 -13.74
C VAL A 231 3.81 -9.88 -14.55
N LEU A 232 3.33 -10.93 -13.90
CA LEU A 232 2.43 -11.94 -14.44
C LEU A 232 1.03 -11.63 -13.96
N GLY A 233 0.18 -11.00 -14.78
CA GLY A 233 -1.14 -10.64 -14.29
C GLY A 233 -2.24 -10.54 -15.34
N ASP A 234 -3.33 -9.88 -14.97
CA ASP A 234 -4.49 -9.73 -15.84
C ASP A 234 -4.67 -8.29 -16.38
N SER A 235 -5.91 -7.82 -16.52
CA SER A 235 -6.22 -6.46 -16.96
C SER A 235 -5.73 -5.40 -15.97
N LEU A 236 -5.70 -5.70 -14.67
CA LEU A 236 -5.21 -4.76 -13.66
C LEU A 236 -3.72 -4.48 -13.90
N ALA A 237 -2.89 -5.52 -13.97
CA ALA A 237 -1.49 -5.42 -14.38
C ALA A 237 -1.32 -4.80 -15.78
N GLN A 238 -2.18 -5.10 -16.75
CA GLN A 238 -2.03 -4.54 -18.11
C GLN A 238 -2.17 -3.01 -18.13
N GLY A 239 -2.84 -2.41 -17.13
CA GLY A 239 -3.16 -0.98 -17.09
C GLY A 239 -4.41 -0.65 -17.88
N PHE A 240 -5.46 -1.48 -17.77
CA PHE A 240 -6.59 -1.44 -18.71
C PHE A 240 -7.34 -0.10 -18.74
N THR A 241 -7.46 0.59 -17.60
CA THR A 241 -8.20 1.84 -17.51
C THR A 241 -7.41 3.00 -16.90
N VAL A 242 -6.09 2.88 -16.84
CA VAL A 242 -5.24 3.91 -16.23
C VAL A 242 -5.18 5.20 -17.06
N GLY A 243 -5.46 5.11 -18.38
CA GLY A 243 -5.48 6.26 -19.26
C GLY A 243 -4.10 6.77 -19.70
N ASP A 244 -3.02 6.26 -19.11
CA ASP A 244 -1.63 6.66 -19.37
C ASP A 244 -0.65 5.51 -19.04
N PRO A 245 0.12 5.02 -20.02
CA PRO A 245 0.97 3.83 -19.82
C PRO A 245 2.09 4.03 -18.80
N ALA A 246 2.54 5.26 -18.55
CA ALA A 246 3.56 5.55 -17.54
C ALA A 246 3.02 5.36 -16.10
N LEU A 247 1.71 5.54 -15.92
CA LEU A 247 1.06 5.52 -14.62
C LEU A 247 0.47 4.15 -14.24
N ALA A 248 0.56 3.15 -15.11
CA ALA A 248 0.17 1.78 -14.77
C ALA A 248 0.98 1.29 -13.56
N TRP A 249 0.34 0.63 -12.60
CA TRP A 249 1.02 0.25 -11.35
C TRP A 249 2.31 -0.56 -11.55
N PRO A 250 2.45 -1.45 -12.56
CA PRO A 250 3.72 -2.15 -12.80
C PRO A 250 4.84 -1.20 -13.23
N SER A 251 4.53 -0.21 -14.06
CA SER A 251 5.46 0.81 -14.54
C SER A 251 5.96 1.65 -13.38
N VAL A 252 5.02 2.19 -12.58
CA VAL A 252 5.33 3.02 -11.40
C VAL A 252 6.16 2.25 -10.37
N LEU A 253 5.78 0.99 -10.07
CA LEU A 253 6.52 0.15 -9.14
C LEU A 253 7.94 -0.15 -9.62
N ALA A 254 8.11 -0.53 -10.89
CA ALA A 254 9.43 -0.81 -11.46
C ALA A 254 10.35 0.42 -11.43
N MET A 255 9.81 1.60 -11.80
CA MET A 255 10.54 2.86 -11.73
C MET A 255 11.01 3.17 -10.31
N GLY A 256 10.13 3.04 -9.31
CA GLY A 256 10.49 3.26 -7.92
C GLY A 256 11.57 2.29 -7.41
N LEU A 257 11.65 1.09 -7.98
CA LEU A 257 12.66 0.08 -7.65
C LEU A 257 13.98 0.23 -8.45
N GLY A 258 14.03 1.14 -9.43
CA GLY A 258 15.15 1.24 -10.36
C GLY A 258 15.31 0.02 -11.27
N LEU A 259 14.19 -0.62 -11.64
CA LEU A 259 14.13 -1.79 -12.51
C LEU A 259 13.43 -1.45 -13.83
N ASP A 260 13.69 -2.24 -14.86
CA ASP A 260 12.82 -2.28 -16.04
C ASP A 260 11.55 -3.06 -15.71
N VAL A 261 10.46 -2.86 -16.44
CA VAL A 261 9.25 -3.68 -16.30
C VAL A 261 9.10 -4.60 -17.51
N VAL A 262 8.87 -5.89 -17.26
CA VAL A 262 8.35 -6.82 -18.28
C VAL A 262 6.94 -7.19 -17.87
N ASN A 263 5.97 -6.47 -18.44
CA ASN A 263 4.57 -6.62 -18.10
C ASN A 263 3.92 -7.72 -18.97
N GLN A 264 3.59 -8.87 -18.37
CA GLN A 264 2.83 -9.97 -18.98
C GLN A 264 1.33 -9.89 -18.66
N GLY A 265 0.81 -8.76 -18.18
CA GLY A 265 -0.61 -8.57 -17.88
C GLY A 265 -1.49 -8.79 -19.11
N ILE A 266 -2.45 -9.70 -19.08
CA ILE A 266 -3.37 -9.98 -20.20
C ILE A 266 -4.81 -9.81 -19.72
N GLY A 267 -5.55 -8.88 -20.33
CA GLY A 267 -6.95 -8.65 -19.98
C GLY A 267 -7.79 -9.93 -20.00
N GLY A 268 -8.52 -10.15 -18.91
CA GLY A 268 -9.35 -11.35 -18.71
C GLY A 268 -8.57 -12.61 -18.29
N GLN A 269 -7.26 -12.53 -18.06
CA GLN A 269 -6.45 -13.71 -17.77
C GLN A 269 -6.76 -14.34 -16.41
N VAL A 270 -6.83 -15.67 -16.39
CA VAL A 270 -6.85 -16.50 -15.19
C VAL A 270 -5.55 -17.32 -15.09
N PHE A 271 -5.33 -18.04 -13.99
CA PHE A 271 -4.21 -18.96 -13.89
C PHE A 271 -4.28 -20.00 -15.00
N GLN A 272 -3.25 -20.04 -15.84
CA GLN A 272 -3.18 -20.93 -17.00
C GLN A 272 -1.76 -21.49 -17.14
N PRO A 273 -1.51 -22.74 -16.69
CA PRO A 273 -0.22 -23.38 -16.88
C PRO A 273 0.23 -23.42 -18.35
N GLY A 274 1.53 -23.26 -18.59
CA GLY A 274 2.15 -23.24 -19.92
C GLY A 274 2.21 -21.86 -20.59
N THR A 275 1.57 -20.84 -20.02
CA THR A 275 1.65 -19.44 -20.52
C THR A 275 2.97 -18.74 -20.20
N LEU A 276 3.93 -19.45 -19.57
CA LEU A 276 5.29 -18.98 -19.29
C LEU A 276 6.33 -19.58 -20.26
N SER A 277 5.88 -20.37 -21.23
CA SER A 277 6.74 -21.13 -22.14
C SER A 277 7.73 -20.22 -22.90
N GLY A 278 9.03 -20.53 -22.78
CA GLY A 278 10.11 -19.80 -23.46
C GLY A 278 10.47 -18.44 -22.84
N LEU A 279 9.79 -17.99 -21.79
CA LEU A 279 10.08 -16.70 -21.16
C LEU A 279 11.36 -16.75 -20.31
N ALA A 280 11.57 -17.85 -19.58
CA ALA A 280 12.79 -18.05 -18.82
C ALA A 280 14.03 -18.06 -19.73
N GLY A 281 15.04 -17.27 -19.36
CA GLY A 281 16.25 -17.06 -20.15
C GLY A 281 16.13 -15.96 -21.22
N SER A 282 14.92 -15.48 -21.53
CA SER A 282 14.71 -14.32 -22.42
C SER A 282 14.75 -12.98 -21.67
N VAL A 283 14.65 -13.01 -20.34
CA VAL A 283 14.60 -11.83 -19.46
C VAL A 283 15.49 -12.08 -18.24
N ASP A 284 16.32 -11.10 -17.87
CA ASP A 284 17.05 -11.10 -16.59
C ASP A 284 16.16 -10.53 -15.48
N VAL A 285 15.52 -11.41 -14.72
CA VAL A 285 14.48 -11.06 -13.75
C VAL A 285 15.09 -10.85 -12.35
N ALA A 286 14.81 -9.70 -11.72
CA ALA A 286 15.20 -9.41 -10.34
C ALA A 286 14.08 -9.72 -9.32
N ARG A 287 12.83 -9.54 -9.75
CA ARG A 287 11.63 -9.60 -8.91
C ARG A 287 10.45 -10.08 -9.75
N ILE A 288 9.54 -10.86 -9.17
CA ILE A 288 8.31 -11.29 -9.84
C ILE A 288 7.10 -10.83 -9.03
N VAL A 289 6.07 -10.30 -9.69
CA VAL A 289 4.73 -10.16 -9.12
C VAL A 289 3.78 -11.03 -9.92
N VAL A 290 3.01 -11.87 -9.24
CA VAL A 290 1.88 -12.60 -9.83
C VAL A 290 0.60 -11.95 -9.31
N GLU A 291 -0.18 -11.35 -10.20
CA GLU A 291 -1.43 -10.68 -9.92
C GLU A 291 -2.52 -11.35 -10.75
N LEU A 292 -3.09 -12.44 -10.22
CA LEU A 292 -4.09 -13.22 -10.95
C LEU A 292 -5.17 -13.70 -9.98
N GLY A 293 -6.40 -13.68 -10.46
CA GLY A 293 -7.52 -14.25 -9.73
C GLY A 293 -8.83 -13.60 -10.15
N ALA A 294 -8.85 -12.26 -10.22
CA ALA A 294 -10.05 -11.43 -10.36
C ALA A 294 -11.06 -11.98 -11.38
N ASN A 295 -10.57 -12.49 -12.50
CA ASN A 295 -11.42 -12.98 -13.59
C ASN A 295 -12.26 -14.22 -13.26
N TYR A 296 -11.90 -15.03 -12.26
CA TYR A 296 -12.76 -16.14 -11.81
C TYR A 296 -14.10 -15.65 -11.25
N ARG A 297 -14.20 -14.38 -10.86
CA ARG A 297 -15.39 -13.76 -10.29
C ARG A 297 -16.57 -13.67 -11.27
N PHE A 298 -16.29 -13.46 -12.55
CA PHE A 298 -17.31 -13.01 -13.51
C PHE A 298 -18.12 -14.15 -14.14
N GLU A 299 -17.70 -15.41 -14.00
CA GLU A 299 -18.34 -16.53 -14.68
C GLU A 299 -18.27 -17.87 -13.90
N PRO A 300 -19.08 -18.89 -14.28
CA PRO A 300 -19.05 -20.19 -13.62
C PRO A 300 -17.65 -20.82 -13.66
N CYS A 301 -17.11 -21.18 -12.50
CA CYS A 301 -15.85 -21.90 -12.41
C CYS A 301 -15.91 -22.95 -11.29
N ARG A 302 -15.20 -24.06 -11.49
CA ARG A 302 -15.22 -25.20 -10.54
C ARG A 302 -13.94 -25.21 -9.74
N GLU A 303 -14.06 -25.13 -8.42
CA GLU A 303 -12.96 -25.10 -7.46
C GLU A 303 -11.85 -26.12 -7.78
N ARG A 304 -12.22 -27.39 -8.04
CA ARG A 304 -11.25 -28.45 -8.37
C ARG A 304 -10.35 -28.13 -9.57
N LEU A 305 -10.90 -27.48 -10.60
CA LEU A 305 -10.14 -27.11 -11.80
C LEU A 305 -9.28 -25.87 -11.53
N VAL A 306 -9.85 -24.88 -10.85
CA VAL A 306 -9.14 -23.66 -10.44
C VAL A 306 -7.95 -24.00 -9.54
N ALA A 307 -8.13 -24.84 -8.52
CA ALA A 307 -7.07 -25.31 -7.64
C ALA A 307 -5.93 -26.02 -8.41
N ARG A 308 -6.28 -26.84 -9.42
CA ARG A 308 -5.29 -27.50 -10.28
C ARG A 308 -4.47 -26.48 -11.08
N ASP A 309 -5.13 -25.46 -11.63
CA ASP A 309 -4.49 -24.49 -12.50
C ASP A 309 -3.63 -23.49 -11.70
N ILE A 310 -4.09 -23.07 -10.52
CA ILE A 310 -3.28 -22.33 -9.52
C ILE A 310 -2.03 -23.13 -9.14
N TYR A 311 -2.21 -24.40 -8.75
CA TYR A 311 -1.10 -25.29 -8.41
C TYR A 311 -0.09 -25.40 -9.56
N GLY A 312 -0.57 -25.68 -10.77
CA GLY A 312 0.27 -25.87 -11.95
C GLY A 312 1.04 -24.61 -12.32
N PHE A 313 0.37 -23.46 -12.32
CA PHE A 313 0.97 -22.18 -12.70
C PHE A 313 2.01 -21.70 -11.69
N LEU A 314 1.69 -21.68 -10.40
CA LEU A 314 2.65 -21.25 -9.37
C LEU A 314 3.81 -22.23 -9.23
N SER A 315 3.58 -23.53 -9.40
CA SER A 315 4.68 -24.51 -9.47
C SER A 315 5.56 -24.29 -10.71
N GLU A 316 4.99 -23.85 -11.83
CA GLU A 316 5.75 -23.49 -13.02
C GLU A 316 6.60 -22.24 -12.80
N VAL A 317 6.05 -21.17 -12.20
CA VAL A 317 6.81 -19.97 -11.80
C VAL A 317 7.98 -20.38 -10.91
N SER A 318 7.71 -21.16 -9.86
CA SER A 318 8.72 -21.61 -8.90
C SER A 318 9.83 -22.43 -9.57
N ARG A 319 9.48 -23.32 -10.51
CA ARG A 319 10.44 -24.13 -11.27
C ARG A 319 11.29 -23.29 -12.22
N LEU A 320 10.72 -22.24 -12.84
CA LEU A 320 11.43 -21.39 -13.80
C LEU A 320 12.35 -20.38 -13.10
N TRP A 321 11.94 -19.90 -11.92
CA TRP A 321 12.69 -18.92 -11.12
C TRP A 321 12.70 -19.31 -9.63
N PRO A 322 13.47 -20.35 -9.26
CA PRO A 322 13.49 -20.86 -7.88
C PRO A 322 14.07 -19.86 -6.87
N ASP A 323 14.98 -18.99 -7.32
CA ASP A 323 15.73 -18.07 -6.45
C ASP A 323 15.28 -16.61 -6.57
N VAL A 324 14.27 -16.30 -7.40
CA VAL A 324 13.80 -14.93 -7.60
C VAL A 324 12.67 -14.63 -6.60
N PRO A 325 12.81 -13.61 -5.73
CA PRO A 325 11.73 -13.21 -4.84
C PRO A 325 10.45 -12.88 -5.61
N THR A 326 9.36 -13.51 -5.19
CA THR A 326 8.08 -13.48 -5.87
C THR A 326 6.97 -13.07 -4.91
N TRP A 327 6.20 -12.05 -5.28
CA TRP A 327 5.00 -11.65 -4.56
C TRP A 327 3.78 -12.14 -5.33
N VAL A 328 2.87 -12.81 -4.64
CA VAL A 328 1.66 -13.36 -5.24
C VAL A 328 0.46 -12.68 -4.59
N THR A 329 -0.38 -12.05 -5.40
CA THR A 329 -1.61 -11.40 -5.00
C THR A 329 -2.75 -11.85 -5.90
N THR A 330 -3.95 -11.84 -5.35
CA THR A 330 -5.18 -11.97 -6.12
C THR A 330 -5.74 -10.56 -6.39
N SER A 331 -7.07 -10.44 -6.55
CA SER A 331 -7.73 -9.18 -6.88
C SER A 331 -7.53 -8.11 -5.80
N THR A 332 -7.47 -6.87 -6.25
CA THR A 332 -7.74 -5.72 -5.39
C THR A 332 -9.16 -5.78 -4.83
N TRP A 333 -9.45 -4.97 -3.80
CA TRP A 333 -10.81 -4.84 -3.28
C TRP A 333 -11.82 -4.53 -4.39
N HIS A 334 -12.98 -5.17 -4.33
CA HIS A 334 -14.16 -4.85 -5.15
C HIS A 334 -15.41 -4.78 -4.26
N SER A 335 -16.42 -4.03 -4.71
CA SER A 335 -17.71 -3.95 -4.01
C SER A 335 -18.60 -5.14 -4.39
N GLU A 336 -18.79 -6.09 -3.47
CA GLU A 336 -19.80 -7.16 -3.65
C GLU A 336 -21.23 -6.62 -3.67
N ASP A 337 -21.49 -5.48 -3.01
CA ASP A 337 -22.83 -4.87 -2.95
C ASP A 337 -23.23 -4.21 -4.27
N ASP A 338 -22.29 -3.52 -4.92
CA ASP A 338 -22.55 -2.85 -6.21
C ASP A 338 -22.45 -3.84 -7.37
N TRP A 339 -21.49 -4.78 -7.29
CA TRP A 339 -21.22 -5.75 -8.34
C TRP A 339 -21.04 -7.13 -7.75
N HIS A 340 -22.04 -7.99 -7.90
CA HIS A 340 -22.02 -9.32 -7.28
C HIS A 340 -21.16 -10.31 -8.07
N SER A 341 -20.51 -11.23 -7.36
CA SER A 341 -19.80 -12.34 -7.99
C SER A 341 -20.79 -13.28 -8.66
N HIS A 342 -20.38 -13.95 -9.74
CA HIS A 342 -21.23 -14.93 -10.41
C HIS A 342 -21.59 -16.06 -9.42
N PRO A 343 -22.89 -16.43 -9.25
CA PRO A 343 -23.32 -17.34 -8.18
C PRO A 343 -22.80 -18.78 -8.33
N LEU A 344 -22.39 -19.17 -9.53
CA LEU A 344 -21.76 -20.46 -9.84
C LEU A 344 -20.23 -20.40 -9.90
N SER A 345 -19.63 -19.28 -9.49
CA SER A 345 -18.18 -19.14 -9.37
C SER A 345 -17.68 -19.69 -8.03
N CYS A 346 -16.48 -20.28 -8.02
CA CYS A 346 -15.74 -20.62 -6.81
C CYS A 346 -14.83 -19.48 -6.32
N TRP A 347 -15.08 -18.24 -6.75
CA TRP A 347 -14.24 -17.05 -6.48
C TRP A 347 -13.79 -16.91 -5.03
N ARG A 348 -14.69 -17.17 -4.05
CA ARG A 348 -14.37 -17.08 -2.62
C ARG A 348 -13.28 -18.05 -2.15
N GLU A 349 -13.05 -19.13 -2.90
CA GLU A 349 -12.01 -20.11 -2.61
C GLU A 349 -10.67 -19.74 -3.27
N VAL A 350 -10.63 -18.77 -4.19
CA VAL A 350 -9.42 -18.43 -4.95
C VAL A 350 -8.33 -17.90 -4.03
N ASP A 351 -8.62 -16.93 -3.17
CA ASP A 351 -7.65 -16.34 -2.24
C ASP A 351 -7.03 -17.40 -1.31
N PRO A 352 -7.81 -18.23 -0.57
CA PRO A 352 -7.25 -19.33 0.21
C PRO A 352 -6.37 -20.29 -0.59
N LEU A 353 -6.78 -20.65 -1.83
CA LEU A 353 -6.03 -21.55 -2.69
C LEU A 353 -4.70 -20.93 -3.15
N VAL A 354 -4.72 -19.67 -3.57
CA VAL A 354 -3.52 -18.93 -4.02
C VAL A 354 -2.57 -18.73 -2.84
N ARG A 355 -3.08 -18.32 -1.66
CA ARG A 355 -2.28 -18.18 -0.44
C ARG A 355 -1.59 -19.50 -0.08
N ALA A 356 -2.36 -20.58 0.08
CA ALA A 356 -1.83 -21.89 0.46
C ALA A 356 -0.79 -22.40 -0.55
N GLN A 357 -1.03 -22.20 -1.84
CA GLN A 357 -0.07 -22.60 -2.87
C GLN A 357 1.19 -21.74 -2.87
N SER A 358 1.07 -20.42 -2.68
CA SER A 358 2.21 -19.51 -2.63
C SER A 358 3.12 -19.84 -1.45
N GLU A 359 2.54 -20.04 -0.26
CA GLU A 359 3.26 -20.39 0.98
C GLU A 359 3.97 -21.76 0.91
N SER A 360 3.63 -22.60 -0.07
CA SER A 360 4.32 -23.87 -0.32
C SER A 360 5.68 -23.71 -1.01
N HIS A 361 6.02 -22.51 -1.51
CA HIS A 361 7.28 -22.19 -2.19
C HIS A 361 8.07 -21.14 -1.40
N GLY A 362 9.31 -21.46 -1.01
CA GLY A 362 10.09 -20.62 -0.08
C GLY A 362 10.49 -19.23 -0.59
N GLN A 363 10.46 -19.00 -1.90
CA GLN A 363 10.73 -17.69 -2.53
C GLN A 363 9.47 -16.86 -2.79
N MET A 364 8.28 -17.40 -2.51
CA MET A 364 7.00 -16.74 -2.72
C MET A 364 6.46 -16.15 -1.42
N THR A 365 5.90 -14.94 -1.51
CA THR A 365 5.19 -14.28 -0.41
C THR A 365 3.80 -13.91 -0.89
N TYR A 366 2.76 -14.38 -0.20
CA TYR A 366 1.40 -13.94 -0.48
C TYR A 366 1.18 -12.51 0.04
N VAL A 367 0.55 -11.67 -0.77
CA VAL A 367 0.13 -10.31 -0.44
C VAL A 367 -1.39 -10.27 -0.50
N GLU A 368 -2.03 -9.73 0.53
CA GLU A 368 -3.49 -9.62 0.56
C GLU A 368 -3.96 -8.58 -0.46
N GLY A 369 -4.64 -9.05 -1.51
CA GLY A 369 -5.02 -8.20 -2.64
C GLY A 369 -6.00 -7.11 -2.24
N SER A 370 -6.95 -7.42 -1.35
CA SER A 370 -7.93 -6.45 -0.84
C SER A 370 -7.31 -5.26 -0.13
N ASP A 371 -6.08 -5.39 0.36
CA ASP A 371 -5.39 -4.35 1.10
C ASP A 371 -4.54 -3.46 0.18
N LEU A 372 -4.33 -3.84 -1.08
CA LEU A 372 -3.60 -3.03 -2.07
C LEU A 372 -4.37 -1.78 -2.52
N MET A 373 -5.67 -1.68 -2.21
CA MET A 373 -6.50 -0.54 -2.54
C MET A 373 -7.51 -0.28 -1.43
N ASP A 374 -7.77 1.00 -1.10
CA ASP A 374 -8.82 1.35 -0.14
C ASP A 374 -10.19 0.89 -0.66
N HIS A 375 -11.08 0.60 0.29
CA HIS A 375 -12.42 0.07 0.00
C HIS A 375 -13.37 1.19 -0.48
N ARG A 376 -13.01 1.85 -1.58
CA ARG A 376 -13.69 3.01 -2.16
C ARG A 376 -13.89 2.83 -3.65
N VAL A 377 -15.15 2.91 -4.10
CA VAL A 377 -15.51 2.87 -5.52
C VAL A 377 -14.85 4.00 -6.33
N SER A 378 -14.54 5.14 -5.70
CA SER A 378 -13.88 6.27 -6.37
C SER A 378 -12.47 5.98 -6.90
N LEU A 379 -11.86 4.87 -6.48
CA LEU A 379 -10.56 4.42 -6.99
C LEU A 379 -10.68 3.58 -8.26
N MET A 380 -11.90 3.22 -8.66
CA MET A 380 -12.22 2.41 -9.83
C MET A 380 -12.82 3.26 -10.94
N THR A 381 -12.71 2.77 -12.16
CA THR A 381 -13.29 3.43 -13.35
C THR A 381 -14.49 2.68 -13.91
N ASP A 382 -14.73 1.44 -13.50
CA ASP A 382 -15.79 0.61 -14.05
C ASP A 382 -16.30 -0.48 -13.07
N PRO A 383 -17.43 -1.14 -13.38
CA PRO A 383 -18.00 -2.26 -12.62
C PRO A 383 -17.12 -3.51 -12.44
N TYR A 384 -16.08 -3.65 -13.24
CA TYR A 384 -15.18 -4.81 -13.20
C TYR A 384 -14.03 -4.59 -12.20
N GLY A 385 -13.99 -3.43 -11.54
CA GLY A 385 -13.02 -3.11 -10.50
C GLY A 385 -11.69 -2.62 -11.04
N HIS A 386 -11.62 -2.18 -12.31
CA HIS A 386 -10.36 -1.67 -12.84
C HIS A 386 -9.97 -0.35 -12.17
N PRO A 387 -8.73 -0.24 -11.66
CA PRO A 387 -8.29 0.95 -10.95
C PRO A 387 -8.05 2.12 -11.92
N GLY A 388 -8.48 3.31 -11.51
CA GLY A 388 -8.09 4.56 -12.15
C GLY A 388 -6.64 4.96 -11.82
N ARG A 389 -6.26 6.21 -12.11
CA ARG A 389 -4.90 6.72 -11.82
C ARG A 389 -4.53 6.65 -10.34
N GLU A 390 -5.44 7.11 -9.46
CA GLU A 390 -5.22 7.08 -7.99
C GLU A 390 -5.12 5.63 -7.48
N GLY A 391 -5.99 4.74 -7.97
CA GLY A 391 -5.96 3.31 -7.63
C GLY A 391 -4.65 2.64 -8.05
N ASN A 392 -4.18 2.85 -9.28
CA ASN A 392 -2.89 2.33 -9.75
C ASN A 392 -1.72 2.84 -8.91
N ALA A 393 -1.71 4.13 -8.56
CA ALA A 393 -0.69 4.71 -7.70
C ALA A 393 -0.70 4.06 -6.30
N GLN A 394 -1.89 3.84 -5.72
CA GLN A 394 -2.02 3.17 -4.43
C GLN A 394 -1.54 1.72 -4.46
N ILE A 395 -1.90 0.96 -5.49
CA ILE A 395 -1.42 -0.42 -5.69
C ILE A 395 0.11 -0.44 -5.75
N ALA A 396 0.72 0.46 -6.53
CA ALA A 396 2.17 0.54 -6.65
C ALA A 396 2.86 0.85 -5.31
N ARG A 397 2.36 1.82 -4.54
CA ARG A 397 2.91 2.17 -3.21
C ARG A 397 2.76 1.03 -2.20
N ARG A 398 1.59 0.37 -2.14
CA ARG A 398 1.33 -0.72 -1.19
C ARG A 398 2.07 -2.00 -1.55
N MET A 399 2.22 -2.30 -2.84
CA MET A 399 3.10 -3.38 -3.29
C MET A 399 4.57 -3.08 -2.92
N ARG A 400 5.00 -1.81 -3.04
CA ARG A 400 6.34 -1.40 -2.58
C ARG A 400 6.52 -1.61 -1.07
N VAL A 401 5.53 -1.26 -0.25
CA VAL A 401 5.55 -1.55 1.19
C VAL A 401 5.73 -3.04 1.46
N ALA A 402 4.98 -3.91 0.77
CA ALA A 402 5.11 -5.36 0.91
C ALA A 402 6.49 -5.89 0.49
N MET A 403 7.14 -5.27 -0.49
CA MET A 403 8.52 -5.61 -0.90
C MET A 403 9.56 -5.13 0.12
N ASP A 404 9.42 -3.88 0.61
CA ASP A 404 10.37 -3.27 1.53
C ASP A 404 10.32 -3.90 2.93
N ALA A 405 9.17 -4.42 3.36
CA ALA A 405 9.02 -5.21 4.58
C ALA A 405 9.99 -6.41 4.64
N LEU A 406 10.31 -6.99 3.48
CA LEU A 406 11.20 -8.16 3.36
C LEU A 406 12.64 -7.78 2.99
N ARG A 407 12.98 -6.49 2.96
CA ARG A 407 14.28 -6.00 2.50
C ARG A 407 15.39 -6.21 3.53
N GLY A 408 16.34 -7.07 3.18
CA GLY A 408 17.52 -7.37 4.01
C GLY A 408 17.24 -8.41 5.09
N THR A 409 18.22 -8.64 5.96
CA THR A 409 18.08 -9.51 7.14
C THR A 409 17.37 -8.81 8.30
N ASP A 410 16.93 -9.58 9.30
CA ASP A 410 16.34 -9.02 10.54
C ASP A 410 17.30 -8.03 11.22
N ASP A 411 18.60 -8.33 11.24
CA ASP A 411 19.62 -7.46 11.83
C ASP A 411 19.82 -6.16 11.03
N GLU A 412 19.75 -6.24 9.70
CA GLU A 412 19.81 -5.07 8.84
C GLU A 412 18.58 -4.17 9.00
N ARG A 413 17.38 -4.77 9.08
CA ARG A 413 16.13 -4.05 9.39
C ARG A 413 16.21 -3.39 10.77
N ARG A 414 16.65 -4.12 11.80
CA ARG A 414 16.83 -3.59 13.16
C ARG A 414 17.79 -2.40 13.20
N ARG A 415 18.94 -2.52 12.52
CA ARG A 415 19.92 -1.42 12.42
C ARG A 415 19.31 -0.18 11.75
N ARG A 416 18.61 -0.38 10.64
CA ARG A 416 17.94 0.70 9.90
C ARG A 416 16.87 1.39 10.75
N ALA A 417 16.02 0.62 11.45
CA ALA A 417 15.04 1.14 12.38
C ALA A 417 15.70 2.01 13.48
N LEU A 418 16.79 1.52 14.09
CA LEU A 418 17.52 2.28 15.11
C LEU A 418 18.10 3.58 14.56
N ASP A 419 18.64 3.59 13.34
CA ASP A 419 19.17 4.79 12.69
C ASP A 419 18.07 5.82 12.39
N LEU A 420 16.88 5.37 11.99
CA LEU A 420 15.71 6.21 11.76
C LEU A 420 15.17 6.80 13.06
N LEU A 421 14.95 5.95 14.07
CA LEU A 421 14.43 6.37 15.38
C LEU A 421 15.39 7.31 16.12
N ALA A 422 16.70 7.22 15.89
CA ALA A 422 17.68 8.15 16.44
C ALA A 422 17.52 9.58 15.89
N LYS A 423 16.93 9.75 14.71
CA LYS A 423 16.60 11.05 14.10
C LYS A 423 15.17 11.50 14.43
N GLY A 424 14.36 10.59 15.00
CA GLY A 424 12.98 10.84 15.37
C GLY A 424 12.81 11.73 16.60
N PRO A 425 11.57 12.16 16.88
CA PRO A 425 11.22 12.90 18.09
C PRO A 425 11.48 12.07 19.35
N ARG A 426 11.56 12.72 20.52
CA ARG A 426 11.87 12.04 21.80
C ARG A 426 10.91 10.90 22.16
N ARG A 427 9.66 10.95 21.67
CA ARG A 427 8.66 9.89 21.84
C ARG A 427 9.03 8.57 21.16
N CYS A 428 10.02 8.54 20.27
CA CYS A 428 10.58 7.32 19.67
C CYS A 428 11.56 6.57 20.57
N LEU A 429 11.97 7.17 21.69
CA LEU A 429 12.95 6.57 22.60
C LEU A 429 12.52 5.20 23.13
N PRO A 430 11.27 4.99 23.58
CA PRO A 430 10.76 3.68 23.99
C PRO A 430 11.02 2.58 22.95
N MET A 431 10.52 2.75 21.71
CA MET A 431 10.73 1.82 20.61
C MET A 431 12.22 1.60 20.31
N ALA A 432 13.04 2.65 20.29
CA ALA A 432 14.48 2.51 20.05
C ALA A 432 15.16 1.70 21.15
N GLU A 433 14.77 1.92 22.41
CA GLU A 433 15.30 1.22 23.57
C GLU A 433 14.86 -0.26 23.59
N MET A 434 13.61 -0.56 23.23
CA MET A 434 13.13 -1.92 23.01
C MET A 434 14.02 -2.66 22.01
N LEU A 435 14.26 -2.06 20.84
CA LEU A 435 15.06 -2.68 19.79
C LEU A 435 16.52 -2.88 20.21
N ARG A 436 17.13 -1.96 20.98
CA ARG A 436 18.49 -2.15 21.54
C ARG A 436 18.57 -3.30 22.53
N ARG A 437 17.50 -3.56 23.28
CA ARG A 437 17.40 -4.66 24.24
C ARG A 437 17.07 -6.01 23.61
N GLY A 438 16.91 -6.08 22.28
CA GLY A 438 16.47 -7.30 21.60
C GLY A 438 14.97 -7.56 21.71
N ILE A 439 14.18 -6.58 22.18
CA ILE A 439 12.73 -6.69 22.32
C ILE A 439 12.07 -6.28 21.00
N GLY A 440 11.11 -7.08 20.55
CA GLY A 440 10.34 -6.84 19.33
C GLY A 440 11.07 -7.23 18.03
N GLU A 441 10.26 -7.42 17.00
CA GLU A 441 10.65 -7.73 15.63
C GLU A 441 10.32 -6.53 14.74
N VAL A 442 11.29 -6.03 13.98
CA VAL A 442 11.06 -4.94 13.02
C VAL A 442 10.40 -5.52 11.77
N THR A 443 9.11 -5.25 11.61
CA THR A 443 8.33 -5.69 10.44
C THR A 443 8.38 -4.69 9.30
N TYR A 444 8.70 -3.43 9.57
CA TYR A 444 8.94 -2.40 8.54
C TYR A 444 9.91 -1.33 9.05
N ALA A 445 10.85 -0.90 8.21
CA ALA A 445 11.73 0.23 8.51
C ALA A 445 12.23 0.87 7.23
N GLU A 446 11.64 2.01 6.88
CA GLU A 446 12.10 2.87 5.78
C GLU A 446 12.02 4.33 6.23
N GLU A 447 12.69 5.22 5.49
CA GLU A 447 12.56 6.66 5.76
C GLU A 447 11.07 7.05 5.76
N GLY A 448 10.64 7.74 6.81
CA GLY A 448 9.23 8.11 7.00
C GLY A 448 8.40 7.18 7.89
N CYS A 449 8.76 5.90 8.09
CA CYS A 449 7.94 4.98 8.91
C CYS A 449 8.72 3.78 9.48
N VAL A 450 8.45 3.43 10.75
CA VAL A 450 8.94 2.22 11.42
C VAL A 450 7.77 1.50 12.10
N LEU A 451 7.66 0.19 11.85
CA LEU A 451 6.68 -0.70 12.46
C LEU A 451 7.41 -1.85 13.16
N VAL A 452 7.08 -2.07 14.43
CA VAL A 452 7.64 -3.13 15.27
C VAL A 452 6.51 -4.01 15.79
N ARG A 453 6.70 -5.32 15.80
CA ARG A 453 5.80 -6.29 16.44
C ARG A 453 6.40 -6.74 17.77
N VAL A 454 5.60 -6.69 18.83
CA VAL A 454 6.02 -7.02 20.20
C VAL A 454 5.00 -8.00 20.77
N GLY A 455 5.30 -9.30 20.65
CA GLY A 455 4.38 -10.35 21.05
C GLY A 455 3.01 -10.23 20.36
N ARG A 456 2.01 -9.76 21.11
CA ARG A 456 0.60 -9.63 20.70
C ARG A 456 0.20 -8.27 20.13
N TRP A 457 1.06 -7.26 20.23
CA TRP A 457 0.77 -5.89 19.80
C TRP A 457 1.83 -5.39 18.81
N GLN A 458 1.53 -4.26 18.16
CA GLN A 458 2.45 -3.60 17.25
C GLN A 458 2.67 -2.14 17.69
N GLU A 459 3.83 -1.59 17.36
CA GLU A 459 4.18 -0.20 17.63
C GLU A 459 4.52 0.48 16.31
N VAL A 460 3.91 1.63 16.05
CA VAL A 460 4.15 2.41 14.83
C VAL A 460 4.64 3.81 15.15
N TRP A 461 5.67 4.22 14.44
CA TRP A 461 6.11 5.61 14.37
C TRP A 461 6.24 6.03 12.91
N ALA A 462 5.83 7.25 12.59
CA ALA A 462 5.98 7.80 11.26
C ALA A 462 6.24 9.31 11.29
N SER A 463 6.91 9.79 10.23
CA SER A 463 7.02 11.20 9.87
C SER A 463 6.44 11.51 8.48
N ASP A 464 6.19 10.48 7.68
CA ASP A 464 5.47 10.54 6.40
C ASP A 464 4.09 9.91 6.61
N ARG A 465 3.03 10.69 6.37
CA ARG A 465 1.66 10.29 6.67
C ARG A 465 1.12 9.29 5.65
N ASP A 466 1.37 9.52 4.37
CA ASP A 466 0.90 8.65 3.30
C ASP A 466 1.57 7.28 3.38
N LEU A 467 2.89 7.26 3.63
CA LEU A 467 3.59 6.01 3.88
C LEU A 467 3.07 5.30 5.13
N ALA A 468 2.80 6.04 6.22
CA ALA A 468 2.23 5.44 7.43
C ALA A 468 0.88 4.77 7.15
N ARG A 469 -0.01 5.45 6.40
CA ARG A 469 -1.31 4.91 6.02
C ARG A 469 -1.17 3.63 5.19
N ASP A 470 -0.25 3.60 4.23
CA ASP A 470 0.01 2.41 3.40
C ASP A 470 0.64 1.27 4.22
N VAL A 471 1.56 1.57 5.14
CA VAL A 471 2.13 0.57 6.09
C VAL A 471 1.06 0.04 7.04
N ILE A 472 0.17 0.90 7.55
CA ILE A 472 -0.94 0.49 8.41
C ILE A 472 -1.87 -0.43 7.63
N ALA A 473 -2.28 -0.06 6.41
CA ALA A 473 -3.14 -0.89 5.58
C ALA A 473 -2.55 -2.29 5.35
N MET A 474 -1.25 -2.36 5.02
CA MET A 474 -0.63 -3.61 4.58
C MET A 474 -0.08 -4.49 5.70
N LEU A 475 0.40 -3.92 6.80
CA LEU A 475 1.27 -4.63 7.76
C LEU A 475 0.77 -4.61 9.21
N VAL A 476 -0.24 -3.81 9.54
CA VAL A 476 -0.89 -3.87 10.86
C VAL A 476 -1.86 -5.03 10.89
N THR A 477 -1.66 -5.94 11.84
CA THR A 477 -2.45 -7.16 12.04
C THR A 477 -2.93 -7.31 13.49
N SER A 478 -2.33 -6.56 14.42
CA SER A 478 -2.65 -6.62 15.85
C SER A 478 -3.92 -5.82 16.19
N ASN A 479 -4.74 -6.36 17.11
CA ASN A 479 -5.90 -5.66 17.68
C ASN A 479 -5.53 -4.62 18.76
N LEU A 480 -4.23 -4.43 19.00
CA LEU A 480 -3.65 -3.50 19.96
C LEU A 480 -2.39 -2.91 19.31
N VAL A 481 -2.37 -1.59 19.17
CA VAL A 481 -1.27 -0.84 18.55
C VAL A 481 -0.88 0.31 19.45
N CYS A 482 0.40 0.43 19.80
CA CYS A 482 0.95 1.65 20.38
C CYS A 482 1.37 2.60 19.25
N CYS A 483 0.76 3.77 19.21
CA CYS A 483 0.93 4.75 18.16
C CYS A 483 1.76 5.92 18.68
N LEU A 484 2.99 6.05 18.16
CA LEU A 484 3.91 7.13 18.51
C LEU A 484 3.75 8.37 17.63
N GLU A 485 2.73 8.39 16.76
CA GLU A 485 2.40 9.53 15.92
C GLU A 485 0.88 9.72 15.87
N PRO A 486 0.32 10.68 16.62
CA PRO A 486 -1.14 10.84 16.79
C PRO A 486 -1.93 10.96 15.48
N SER A 487 -1.30 11.47 14.42
CA SER A 487 -1.94 11.59 13.09
C SER A 487 -2.34 10.25 12.49
N CYS A 488 -1.67 9.16 12.89
CA CYS A 488 -1.94 7.79 12.42
C CYS A 488 -3.14 7.13 13.13
N VAL A 489 -3.63 7.68 14.24
CA VAL A 489 -4.76 7.10 15.01
C VAL A 489 -6.01 6.98 14.14
N ARG A 490 -6.27 7.98 13.29
CA ARG A 490 -7.43 7.95 12.39
C ARG A 490 -7.33 6.86 11.33
N ASP A 491 -6.12 6.56 10.85
CA ASP A 491 -5.90 5.50 9.87
C ASP A 491 -6.06 4.11 10.51
N LEU A 492 -5.59 3.91 11.74
CA LEU A 492 -5.84 2.70 12.53
C LEU A 492 -7.34 2.47 12.78
N GLU A 493 -8.09 3.54 13.04
CA GLU A 493 -9.55 3.49 13.20
C GLU A 493 -10.24 3.08 11.90
N LEU A 494 -9.94 3.78 10.80
CA LEU A 494 -10.62 3.61 9.52
C LEU A 494 -10.29 2.28 8.82
N LEU A 495 -9.04 1.82 8.91
CA LEU A 495 -8.56 0.65 8.20
C LEU A 495 -8.75 -0.65 9.01
N HIS A 496 -8.62 -0.58 10.34
CA HIS A 496 -8.59 -1.78 11.20
C HIS A 496 -9.70 -1.83 12.27
N GLY A 497 -10.52 -0.78 12.36
CA GLY A 497 -11.59 -0.67 13.36
C GLY A 497 -11.07 -0.56 14.79
N LEU A 498 -9.87 -0.02 14.99
CA LEU A 498 -9.28 0.20 16.30
C LEU A 498 -9.77 1.56 16.84
N THR A 499 -10.86 1.54 17.62
CA THR A 499 -11.60 2.76 18.00
C THR A 499 -11.40 3.18 19.47
N VAL A 500 -10.82 2.33 20.32
CA VAL A 500 -10.51 2.68 21.71
C VAL A 500 -9.14 3.33 21.75
N VAL A 501 -9.06 4.61 22.14
CA VAL A 501 -7.83 5.41 22.18
C VAL A 501 -7.50 5.78 23.63
N GLU A 502 -6.34 5.36 24.10
CA GLU A 502 -5.85 5.58 25.47
C GLU A 502 -4.52 6.35 25.44
N PRO A 503 -4.53 7.68 25.67
CA PRO A 503 -3.32 8.50 25.64
C PRO A 503 -2.45 8.32 26.88
N GLU A 504 -1.12 8.32 26.69
CA GLU A 504 -0.15 8.09 27.75
C GLU A 504 1.02 9.08 27.74
N HIS A 505 1.49 9.41 28.94
CA HIS A 505 2.75 10.10 29.12
C HIS A 505 3.91 9.11 29.05
N VAL A 506 4.82 9.33 28.11
CA VAL A 506 6.14 8.71 28.15
C VAL A 506 7.03 9.50 29.12
N CYS A 507 7.57 8.80 30.12
CA CYS A 507 8.45 9.35 31.14
C CYS A 507 9.85 8.77 30.95
N VAL A 508 10.87 9.62 30.71
CA VAL A 508 12.25 9.17 30.41
C VAL A 508 13.22 9.67 31.47
N TYR A 509 14.09 8.79 31.95
CA TYR A 509 15.22 9.15 32.81
C TYR A 509 16.49 9.40 31.98
N GLU A 510 16.92 10.65 31.87
CA GLU A 510 18.10 11.05 31.10
C GLU A 510 19.40 11.04 31.93
N GLY A 511 19.31 10.71 33.23
CA GLY A 511 20.45 10.65 34.14
C GLY A 511 21.30 9.38 33.96
N ARG A 512 22.58 9.46 34.38
CA ARG A 512 23.52 8.31 34.34
C ARG A 512 23.70 7.61 35.69
N GLU A 513 23.27 8.25 36.77
CA GLU A 513 23.35 7.73 38.13
C GLU A 513 21.94 7.55 38.69
N ALA A 514 21.78 6.72 39.72
CA ALA A 514 20.49 6.55 40.38
C ALA A 514 19.96 7.89 40.97
N PRO A 515 18.64 8.12 40.96
CA PRO A 515 18.04 9.30 41.59
C PRO A 515 18.39 9.38 43.08
N LYS A 516 18.75 10.58 43.54
CA LYS A 516 19.03 10.81 44.97
C LYS A 516 17.72 10.92 45.75
N LEU A 517 17.48 9.97 46.63
CA LEU A 517 16.33 10.00 47.54
C LEU A 517 16.55 11.01 48.69
N PRO A 518 15.48 11.65 49.20
CA PRO A 518 15.52 12.40 50.46
C PRO A 518 16.03 11.53 51.61
N LYS A 519 16.76 12.12 52.57
CA LYS A 519 17.33 11.38 53.73
C LYS A 519 16.31 10.52 54.47
N SER A 520 15.06 10.96 54.58
CA SER A 520 13.98 10.22 55.24
C SER A 520 13.54 8.94 54.51
N LEU A 521 13.91 8.78 53.25
CA LEU A 521 13.58 7.63 52.40
C LEU A 521 14.80 6.74 52.11
N GLN A 522 16.00 7.15 52.53
CA GLN A 522 17.23 6.38 52.32
C GLN A 522 17.29 5.18 53.27
N GLY A 523 17.91 4.09 52.81
CA GLY A 523 18.15 2.89 53.63
C GLY A 523 16.94 1.98 53.81
N ARG A 524 15.83 2.23 53.12
CA ARG A 524 14.69 1.31 53.08
C ARG A 524 15.05 0.02 52.32
N ASP A 525 14.51 -1.10 52.79
CA ASP A 525 14.76 -2.42 52.21
C ASP A 525 14.00 -2.60 50.89
N VAL A 526 14.74 -2.75 49.79
CA VAL A 526 14.21 -3.10 48.47
C VAL A 526 15.09 -4.19 47.88
N ARG A 527 14.47 -5.29 47.44
CA ARG A 527 15.17 -6.46 46.91
C ARG A 527 14.35 -7.17 45.82
N PRO A 528 15.00 -7.95 44.93
CA PRO A 528 14.29 -8.75 43.94
C PRO A 528 13.32 -9.76 44.59
N LEU A 529 12.14 -9.91 43.99
CA LEU A 529 11.18 -10.95 44.32
C LEU A 529 11.46 -12.19 43.46
N ASP A 530 11.37 -13.37 44.06
CA ASP A 530 11.54 -14.65 43.38
C ASP A 530 10.17 -15.29 43.02
N PRO A 531 10.16 -16.40 42.28
CA PRO A 531 8.92 -17.08 41.87
C PRO A 531 7.92 -17.45 42.97
N SER A 532 8.33 -17.56 44.25
CA SER A 532 7.39 -17.83 45.35
C SER A 532 6.41 -16.69 45.59
N TRP A 533 6.71 -15.49 45.09
CA TRP A 533 5.86 -14.30 45.18
C TRP A 533 4.80 -14.19 44.08
N LEU A 534 4.78 -15.11 43.11
CA LEU A 534 3.86 -15.07 41.96
C LEU A 534 2.41 -14.81 42.39
N ARG A 535 1.92 -15.62 43.34
CA ARG A 535 0.54 -15.52 43.83
C ARG A 535 0.26 -14.15 44.47
N THR A 536 1.17 -13.70 45.34
CA THR A 536 1.02 -12.42 46.05
C THR A 536 1.01 -11.24 45.08
N VAL A 537 1.96 -11.18 44.15
CA VAL A 537 2.01 -10.10 43.15
C VAL A 537 0.75 -10.13 42.27
N ARG A 538 0.31 -11.33 41.87
CA ARG A 538 -0.89 -11.52 41.06
C ARG A 538 -2.17 -11.02 41.74
N GLU A 539 -2.35 -11.37 43.02
CA GLU A 539 -3.53 -10.98 43.80
C GLU A 539 -3.55 -9.49 44.15
N ARG A 540 -2.38 -8.85 44.20
CA ARG A 540 -2.22 -7.45 44.63
C ARG A 540 -2.07 -6.45 43.48
N TYR A 541 -1.83 -6.91 42.26
CA TYR A 541 -1.70 -6.01 41.11
C TYR A 541 -3.08 -5.51 40.65
N SER A 542 -3.26 -4.20 40.55
CA SER A 542 -4.54 -3.59 40.17
C SER A 542 -4.93 -3.87 38.71
N HIS A 543 -3.97 -4.25 37.87
CA HIS A 543 -4.17 -4.51 36.43
C HIS A 543 -3.65 -5.90 36.02
N PRO A 544 -4.18 -6.99 36.62
CA PRO A 544 -3.64 -8.33 36.42
C PRO A 544 -3.79 -8.85 34.98
N SER A 545 -4.64 -8.22 34.16
CA SER A 545 -4.81 -8.54 32.74
C SER A 545 -3.65 -8.05 31.85
N TYR A 546 -2.76 -7.19 32.36
CA TYR A 546 -1.66 -6.61 31.58
C TYR A 546 -0.41 -7.48 31.54
N VAL A 547 -0.35 -8.48 32.40
CA VAL A 547 0.74 -9.45 32.45
C VAL A 547 0.13 -10.83 32.59
N THR A 548 0.60 -11.82 31.84
CA THR A 548 0.20 -13.22 32.00
C THR A 548 0.97 -13.87 33.15
N ASP A 549 0.52 -15.02 33.65
CA ASP A 549 1.27 -15.74 34.69
C ASP A 549 2.65 -16.18 34.19
N VAL A 550 2.73 -16.50 32.89
CA VAL A 550 3.98 -16.91 32.24
C VAL A 550 4.97 -15.75 32.20
N GLU A 551 4.52 -14.56 31.78
CA GLU A 551 5.35 -13.35 31.74
C GLU A 551 5.78 -12.93 33.15
N LEU A 552 4.85 -12.89 34.10
CA LEU A 552 5.14 -12.52 35.48
C LEU A 552 6.14 -13.49 36.13
N LEU A 553 5.96 -14.79 35.90
CA LEU A 553 6.90 -15.80 36.38
C LEU A 553 8.30 -15.63 35.75
N GLY A 554 8.37 -15.25 34.47
CA GLY A 554 9.62 -14.89 33.81
C GLY A 554 10.31 -13.69 34.47
N LEU A 555 9.57 -12.60 34.71
CA LEU A 555 10.09 -11.42 35.39
C LEU A 555 10.61 -11.73 36.80
N LEU A 556 9.89 -12.57 37.57
CA LEU A 556 10.29 -13.00 38.91
C LEU A 556 11.54 -13.88 38.89
N ARG A 557 11.67 -14.80 37.91
CA ARG A 557 12.87 -15.63 37.74
C ARG A 557 14.11 -14.78 37.43
N ASP A 558 13.93 -13.75 36.61
CA ASP A 558 14.99 -12.85 36.19
C ASP A 558 15.30 -11.76 37.24
N GLY A 559 14.58 -11.72 38.36
CA GLY A 559 14.73 -10.69 39.39
C GLY A 559 14.30 -9.29 38.95
N ARG A 560 13.46 -9.20 37.91
CA ARG A 560 12.98 -7.93 37.32
C ARG A 560 11.83 -7.29 38.08
N VAL A 561 11.23 -8.00 39.03
CA VAL A 561 10.26 -7.44 39.98
C VAL A 561 10.96 -7.19 41.31
N LEU A 562 10.92 -5.95 41.79
CA LEU A 562 11.49 -5.55 43.08
C LEU A 562 10.35 -5.39 44.10
N GLY A 563 10.58 -5.85 45.32
CA GLY A 563 9.68 -5.68 46.46
C GLY A 563 10.29 -4.80 47.53
N GLY A 564 9.46 -3.94 48.12
CA GLY A 564 9.81 -3.16 49.30
C GLY A 564 9.37 -3.90 50.55
N PHE A 565 10.18 -3.83 51.61
CA PHE A 565 9.91 -4.53 52.86
C PHE A 565 9.97 -3.62 54.09
N GLU A 566 9.02 -3.78 54.98
CA GLU A 566 8.98 -3.15 56.30
C GLU A 566 8.71 -4.23 57.34
N ASP A 567 9.57 -4.35 58.35
CA ASP A 567 9.51 -5.41 59.37
C ASP A 567 9.39 -6.85 58.81
N GLY A 568 9.94 -7.08 57.61
CA GLY A 568 9.94 -8.39 56.93
C GLY A 568 8.68 -8.65 56.08
N GLU A 569 7.68 -7.77 56.12
CA GLU A 569 6.46 -7.85 55.34
C GLU A 569 6.59 -7.08 54.02
N LEU A 570 5.98 -7.59 52.95
CA LEU A 570 5.95 -6.91 51.65
C LEU A 570 5.01 -5.70 51.73
N VAL A 571 5.51 -4.51 51.43
CA VAL A 571 4.71 -3.26 51.47
C VAL A 571 4.36 -2.71 50.09
N GLY A 572 5.01 -3.22 49.05
CA GLY A 572 4.78 -2.83 47.66
C GLY A 572 5.77 -3.47 46.71
N PHE A 573 5.54 -3.33 45.41
CA PHE A 573 6.41 -3.87 44.36
C PHE A 573 6.44 -2.97 43.12
N VAL A 574 7.44 -3.18 42.26
CA VAL A 574 7.62 -2.54 40.95
C VAL A 574 8.27 -3.52 39.99
N GLY A 575 7.92 -3.47 38.71
CA GLY A 575 8.35 -4.43 37.70
C GLY A 575 8.66 -3.80 36.34
N GLU A 576 8.57 -4.63 35.30
CA GLU A 576 8.71 -4.26 33.89
C GLU A 576 7.50 -4.79 33.10
N GLN A 577 7.16 -4.11 32.01
CA GLN A 577 6.26 -4.63 30.98
C GLN A 577 7.03 -5.40 29.89
N ASP A 578 6.32 -6.02 28.95
CA ASP A 578 6.90 -6.76 27.82
C ASP A 578 7.70 -5.86 26.86
N SER A 579 7.35 -4.57 26.78
CA SER A 579 8.14 -3.48 26.17
C SER A 579 9.45 -3.18 26.91
N GLY A 580 9.62 -3.67 28.14
CA GLY A 580 10.72 -3.26 29.02
C GLY A 580 10.54 -1.88 29.65
N ALA A 581 9.36 -1.26 29.51
CA ALA A 581 8.96 -0.11 30.31
C ALA A 581 8.98 -0.48 31.80
N MET A 582 9.40 0.45 32.66
CA MET A 582 9.16 0.34 34.10
C MET A 582 7.66 0.47 34.35
N GLY A 583 7.13 -0.41 35.19
CA GLY A 583 5.69 -0.47 35.44
C GLY A 583 5.36 -1.34 36.64
N MET A 584 4.09 -1.76 36.74
CA MET A 584 3.60 -2.60 37.84
C MET A 584 3.91 -2.02 39.24
N LEU A 585 3.99 -0.70 39.36
CA LEU A 585 4.27 -0.04 40.64
C LEU A 585 3.00 -0.07 41.50
N GLU A 586 3.05 -0.84 42.58
CA GLU A 586 1.95 -0.97 43.54
C GLU A 586 2.47 -0.78 44.95
N VAL A 587 1.78 0.05 45.73
CA VAL A 587 2.01 0.21 47.16
C VAL A 587 0.76 -0.28 47.87
N LEU A 588 0.92 -1.24 48.77
CA LEU A 588 -0.21 -1.82 49.48
C LEU A 588 -0.96 -0.74 50.28
N PRO A 589 -2.31 -0.80 50.34
CA PRO A 589 -3.14 0.27 50.89
C PRO A 589 -2.69 0.80 52.26
N GLU A 590 -2.17 -0.09 53.11
CA GLU A 590 -1.73 0.20 54.47
C GLU A 590 -0.47 1.06 54.55
N HIS A 591 0.33 1.10 53.47
CA HIS A 591 1.63 1.80 53.39
C HIS A 591 1.62 2.95 52.36
N GLN A 592 0.44 3.33 51.86
CA GLN A 592 0.29 4.44 50.93
C GLN A 592 0.53 5.78 51.63
N GLY A 593 1.24 6.69 50.94
CA GLY A 593 1.60 8.00 51.51
C GLY A 593 2.95 8.01 52.24
N ASP A 594 3.51 6.86 52.60
CA ASP A 594 4.79 6.76 53.33
C ASP A 594 6.03 6.91 52.43
N GLY A 595 5.86 7.22 51.15
CA GLY A 595 6.96 7.44 50.20
C GLY A 595 7.49 6.16 49.53
N TRP A 596 6.93 4.98 49.82
CA TRP A 596 7.36 3.70 49.25
C TRP A 596 7.35 3.66 47.72
N GLY A 597 6.35 4.27 47.07
CA GLY A 597 6.32 4.34 45.61
C GLY A 597 7.52 5.08 45.00
N THR A 598 8.00 6.14 45.67
CA THR A 598 9.22 6.85 45.23
C THR A 598 10.48 6.02 45.44
N VAL A 599 10.54 5.23 46.52
CA VAL A 599 11.67 4.36 46.82
C VAL A 599 11.75 3.19 45.83
N LEU A 600 10.63 2.53 45.57
CA LEU A 600 10.52 1.44 44.61
C LEU A 600 10.91 1.90 43.20
N GLU A 601 10.33 3.01 42.72
CA GLU A 601 10.65 3.55 41.40
C GLU A 601 12.13 3.94 41.28
N ALA A 602 12.72 4.58 42.31
CA ALA A 602 14.14 4.93 42.31
C ALA A 602 15.06 3.69 42.30
N ALA A 603 14.68 2.64 43.04
CA ALA A 603 15.39 1.36 43.02
C ALA A 603 15.29 0.71 41.63
N LYS A 604 14.12 0.80 40.97
CA LYS A 604 13.93 0.26 39.63
C LYS A 604 14.74 1.02 38.58
N ILE A 605 14.81 2.34 38.67
CA ILE A 605 15.70 3.16 37.83
C ILE A 605 17.16 2.74 38.00
N ALA A 606 17.61 2.54 39.24
CA ALA A 606 18.97 2.07 39.51
C ALA A 606 19.24 0.67 38.91
N ASP A 607 18.28 -0.24 39.03
CA ASP A 607 18.33 -1.58 38.43
C ASP A 607 18.43 -1.53 36.89
N VAL A 608 17.62 -0.70 36.23
CA VAL A 608 17.69 -0.52 34.77
C VAL A 608 19.03 0.09 34.34
N LEU A 609 19.50 1.14 35.03
CA LEU A 609 20.80 1.76 34.75
C LEU A 609 21.97 0.78 34.94
N SER A 610 21.91 -0.09 35.95
CA SER A 610 22.95 -1.09 36.22
C SER A 610 23.13 -2.08 35.06
N ARG A 611 22.09 -2.25 34.24
CA ARG A 611 22.10 -3.09 33.03
C ARG A 611 22.53 -2.33 31.77
N GLY A 612 22.94 -1.06 31.91
CA GLY A 612 23.33 -0.20 30.78
C GLY A 612 22.17 0.25 29.92
N GLN A 613 20.94 0.18 30.45
CA GLN A 613 19.69 0.48 29.75
C GLN A 613 19.17 1.87 30.15
N VAL A 614 18.35 2.49 29.29
CA VAL A 614 17.71 3.77 29.58
C VAL A 614 16.39 3.54 30.33
N PRO A 615 16.22 4.03 31.57
CA PRO A 615 14.96 3.90 32.29
C PRO A 615 13.86 4.76 31.67
N TRP A 616 12.71 4.15 31.41
CA TRP A 616 11.52 4.83 30.90
C TRP A 616 10.26 4.13 31.41
N ALA A 617 9.14 4.85 31.43
CA ALA A 617 7.84 4.35 31.86
C ALA A 617 6.72 4.98 31.03
N GLU A 618 5.62 4.25 30.93
CA GLU A 618 4.34 4.71 30.40
C GLU A 618 3.38 4.99 31.55
N VAL A 619 2.75 6.16 31.53
CA VAL A 619 1.85 6.60 32.60
C VAL A 619 0.59 7.20 32.01
N TRP A 620 -0.57 6.61 32.33
CA TRP A 620 -1.87 7.16 31.93
C TRP A 620 -2.01 8.65 32.22
N ALA A 621 -2.63 9.37 31.29
CA ALA A 621 -2.86 10.81 31.38
C ALA A 621 -3.54 11.23 32.71
N GLY A 622 -4.42 10.38 33.26
CA GLY A 622 -5.13 10.64 34.52
C GLY A 622 -4.35 10.33 35.81
N ASN A 623 -3.23 9.61 35.74
CA ASN A 623 -2.53 9.08 36.92
C ASN A 623 -1.61 10.12 37.58
N LYS A 624 -2.22 11.07 38.30
CA LYS A 624 -1.51 12.17 38.99
C LYS A 624 -0.48 11.68 40.02
N ALA A 625 -0.73 10.55 40.68
CA ALA A 625 0.16 9.99 41.69
C ALA A 625 1.47 9.49 41.08
N SER A 626 1.39 8.68 40.02
CA SER A 626 2.57 8.21 39.28
C SER A 626 3.33 9.40 38.67
N LEU A 627 2.65 10.33 38.01
CA LEU A 627 3.29 11.54 37.45
C LEU A 627 4.03 12.39 38.51
N ALA A 628 3.52 12.46 39.74
CA ALA A 628 4.21 13.14 40.83
C ALA A 628 5.51 12.41 41.25
N ILE A 629 5.51 11.07 41.25
CA ILE A 629 6.70 10.27 41.49
C ILE A 629 7.72 10.49 40.36
N GLN A 630 7.29 10.39 39.10
CA GLN A 630 8.16 10.59 37.93
C GLN A 630 8.87 11.95 37.97
N ARG A 631 8.12 13.03 38.25
CA ARG A 631 8.70 14.38 38.38
C ARG A 631 9.65 14.52 39.58
N ARG A 632 9.32 13.89 40.71
CA ARG A 632 10.16 13.92 41.93
C ARG A 632 11.50 13.22 41.70
N LEU A 633 11.52 12.19 40.87
CA LEU A 633 12.72 11.46 40.49
C LEU A 633 13.41 12.04 39.25
N HIS A 634 12.98 13.23 38.81
CA HIS A 634 13.56 13.98 37.69
C HIS A 634 13.44 13.29 36.32
N LEU A 635 12.44 12.42 36.13
CA LEU A 635 12.11 11.96 34.79
C LEU A 635 11.50 13.11 33.98
N LYS A 636 11.89 13.17 32.71
CA LYS A 636 11.26 14.03 31.73
C LYS A 636 9.93 13.41 31.32
N VAL A 637 8.84 14.08 31.66
CA VAL A 637 7.47 13.67 31.30
C VAL A 637 7.11 14.33 29.96
N LEU A 638 6.89 13.54 28.92
CA LEU A 638 6.40 14.01 27.62
C LEU A 638 4.87 14.26 27.66
N PRO A 639 4.32 15.10 26.78
CA PRO A 639 2.87 15.31 26.69
C PRO A 639 2.12 14.00 26.39
N SER A 640 0.93 13.81 26.99
CA SER A 640 0.15 12.58 26.81
C SER A 640 -0.55 12.48 25.47
N ASN A 641 -0.63 13.56 24.71
CA ASN A 641 -1.26 13.60 23.40
C ASN A 641 -0.29 13.22 22.26
N GLU A 642 0.92 12.74 22.60
CA GLU A 642 1.94 12.34 21.63
C GLU A 642 2.03 10.80 21.44
N VAL A 643 1.55 10.01 22.41
CA VAL A 643 1.55 8.54 22.37
C VAL A 643 0.19 8.03 22.79
N CYS A 644 -0.37 7.10 22.01
CA CYS A 644 -1.67 6.52 22.26
C CYS A 644 -1.64 5.01 22.06
N TRP A 645 -2.19 4.26 23.02
CA TRP A 645 -2.63 2.90 22.76
C TRP A 645 -3.96 2.94 22.02
N VAL A 646 -4.04 2.20 20.91
CA VAL A 646 -5.22 2.10 20.07
C VAL A 646 -5.63 0.64 20.00
N SER A 647 -6.87 0.32 20.37
CA SER A 647 -7.34 -1.05 20.44
C SER A 647 -8.76 -1.24 19.93
N ARG A 648 -9.09 -2.49 19.60
CA ARG A 648 -10.46 -2.86 19.25
C ARG A 648 -11.35 -2.85 20.50
N PRO A 649 -12.62 -2.39 20.42
CA PRO A 649 -13.55 -2.52 21.52
C PRO A 649 -13.70 -3.97 21.97
N VAL A 650 -13.68 -4.20 23.28
CA VAL A 650 -14.03 -5.52 23.82
C VAL A 650 -15.52 -5.76 23.54
N GLN A 651 -15.84 -6.64 22.59
CA GLN A 651 -17.20 -7.15 22.43
C GLN A 651 -17.54 -7.96 23.68
N ARG A 652 -18.26 -7.37 24.63
CA ARG A 652 -18.88 -8.12 25.72
C ARG A 652 -19.99 -8.98 25.13
N SER A 653 -19.98 -10.28 25.44
CA SER A 653 -21.07 -11.16 25.05
C SER A 653 -22.38 -10.68 25.71
N PRO A 654 -23.53 -10.64 25.01
CA PRO A 654 -24.82 -10.36 25.63
C PRO A 654 -25.13 -11.26 26.85
N LEU A 655 -24.56 -12.47 26.88
CA LEU A 655 -24.67 -13.40 28.01
C LEU A 655 -23.95 -12.93 29.28
N GLU A 656 -22.87 -12.15 29.18
CA GLU A 656 -22.15 -11.62 30.36
C GLU A 656 -22.92 -10.47 31.04
N GLY A 657 -23.75 -9.74 30.29
CA GLY A 657 -24.70 -8.76 30.85
C GLY A 657 -25.82 -9.43 31.65
N LEU A 658 -26.38 -10.52 31.11
CA LEU A 658 -27.43 -11.32 31.76
C LEU A 658 -26.96 -12.05 33.02
N LEU A 659 -25.69 -12.46 33.08
CA LEU A 659 -25.12 -13.13 34.26
C LEU A 659 -24.78 -12.16 35.41
N ARG A 660 -24.72 -10.85 35.16
CA ARG A 660 -24.46 -9.82 36.18
C ARG A 660 -25.72 -9.20 36.78
N GLU A 661 -26.86 -9.25 36.09
CA GLU A 661 -28.14 -8.77 36.67
C GLU A 661 -28.68 -9.66 37.81
N GLY A 662 -28.01 -10.77 38.12
CA GLY A 662 -28.36 -11.67 39.23
C GLY A 662 -27.83 -11.28 40.62
N GLY A 663 -27.06 -10.20 40.77
CA GLY A 663 -26.57 -9.84 42.10
C GLY A 663 -25.69 -8.60 42.13
N GLU A 664 -26.31 -7.42 42.21
CA GLU A 664 -25.84 -6.28 43.01
C GLU A 664 -26.85 -5.14 42.89
N THR A 665 -27.47 -4.79 44.01
CA THR A 665 -28.36 -3.64 44.16
C THR A 665 -27.55 -2.34 44.05
N ALA A 666 -27.79 -1.55 43.00
CA ALA A 666 -27.23 -0.21 42.86
C ALA A 666 -27.81 0.76 43.92
N PRO A 667 -27.03 1.71 44.45
CA PRO A 667 -27.52 2.73 45.37
C PRO A 667 -28.31 3.81 44.61
N ALA A 668 -29.39 4.28 45.23
CA ALA A 668 -30.26 5.32 44.70
C ALA A 668 -29.54 6.67 44.60
N GLN A 669 -29.61 7.30 43.43
CA GLN A 669 -29.36 8.73 43.26
C GLN A 669 -30.56 9.41 42.59
N GLU A 670 -30.72 10.66 42.99
CA GLU A 670 -31.95 11.45 43.06
C GLU A 670 -32.58 11.76 41.70
N ARG A 671 -33.92 11.71 41.67
CA ARG A 671 -34.74 12.18 40.56
C ARG A 671 -35.00 13.67 40.73
N GLU A 672 -34.41 14.49 39.86
CA GLU A 672 -34.92 15.84 39.60
C GLU A 672 -36.13 15.77 38.66
N GLN A 673 -37.26 16.29 39.14
CA GLN A 673 -38.47 16.55 38.37
C GLN A 673 -38.29 17.81 37.52
N VAL A 674 -38.51 17.72 36.20
CA VAL A 674 -38.96 18.86 35.40
C VAL A 674 -40.09 18.44 34.46
N SER A 675 -41.28 18.85 34.88
CA SER A 675 -42.49 19.26 34.16
C SER A 675 -42.59 19.01 32.65
N ALA A 676 -43.62 18.25 32.26
CA ALA A 676 -44.14 18.16 30.90
C ALA A 676 -45.19 19.26 30.66
N ASP A 677 -45.04 20.00 29.55
CA ASP A 677 -46.12 20.77 28.95
C ASP A 677 -46.27 20.34 27.48
N VAL A 678 -47.48 19.89 27.13
CA VAL A 678 -47.89 19.44 25.81
C VAL A 678 -49.06 20.30 25.35
N PRO A 679 -49.03 20.84 24.13
CA PRO A 679 -50.26 21.19 23.42
C PRO A 679 -50.62 20.14 22.36
N LYS A 680 -51.87 19.67 22.46
CA LYS A 680 -52.72 19.00 21.44
C LYS A 680 -52.85 19.91 20.18
N LYS A 681 -53.30 19.53 18.97
CA LYS A 681 -53.95 18.35 18.32
C LYS A 681 -54.10 18.70 16.82
N ASP A 682 -54.32 17.70 15.96
CA ASP A 682 -55.30 17.60 14.83
C ASP A 682 -54.73 16.80 13.64
N ALA A 683 -55.22 15.58 13.37
CA ALA A 683 -56.35 15.20 12.49
C ALA A 683 -55.89 15.01 11.02
N ALA A 684 -56.27 14.03 10.21
CA ALA A 684 -57.13 12.85 10.31
C ALA A 684 -56.78 11.91 9.13
N LEU A 685 -56.89 10.59 9.34
CA LEU A 685 -56.86 9.58 8.26
C LEU A 685 -58.22 9.50 7.55
N LYS A 686 -58.19 9.30 6.22
CA LYS A 686 -59.28 8.68 5.46
C LYS A 686 -58.72 7.67 4.46
N ALA A 687 -59.33 6.49 4.45
CA ALA A 687 -59.15 5.41 3.50
C ALA A 687 -60.30 5.40 2.48
N SER A 688 -60.04 4.88 1.26
CA SER A 688 -61.05 4.17 0.44
C SER A 688 -60.43 3.54 -0.83
N GLU A 689 -60.41 2.21 -0.83
CA GLU A 689 -60.61 1.14 -1.84
C GLU A 689 -60.46 1.27 -3.39
N PRO A 690 -60.31 0.12 -4.11
CA PRO A 690 -59.88 0.01 -5.51
C PRO A 690 -60.95 -0.52 -6.51
N VAL A 691 -60.78 -0.26 -7.81
CA VAL A 691 -61.43 -0.90 -9.00
C VAL A 691 -60.50 -0.62 -10.20
N GLY A 692 -60.23 -1.44 -11.23
CA GLY A 692 -60.68 -2.76 -11.70
C GLY A 692 -60.05 -3.03 -13.09
N SER A 693 -60.07 -4.28 -13.56
CA SER A 693 -59.57 -4.76 -14.88
C SER A 693 -60.31 -4.18 -16.10
N PRO A 694 -59.76 -4.32 -17.33
CA PRO A 694 -60.10 -5.44 -18.24
C PRO A 694 -58.87 -5.86 -19.11
N ALA A 695 -58.85 -6.78 -20.08
CA ALA A 695 -59.54 -8.02 -20.46
C ALA A 695 -58.60 -8.69 -21.49
N ALA A 696 -58.76 -10.00 -21.72
CA ALA A 696 -57.97 -10.81 -22.64
C ALA A 696 -58.48 -10.74 -24.09
N GLU A 697 -57.58 -10.96 -25.06
CA GLU A 697 -57.88 -11.54 -26.36
C GLU A 697 -56.83 -12.58 -26.73
N ASP A 698 -57.31 -13.63 -27.38
CA ASP A 698 -56.70 -14.93 -27.61
C ASP A 698 -56.58 -15.18 -29.13
N ALA A 699 -55.79 -16.20 -29.50
CA ALA A 699 -55.66 -16.85 -30.82
C ALA A 699 -54.74 -16.23 -31.90
N SER A 700 -53.68 -16.95 -32.27
CA SER A 700 -53.81 -17.91 -33.38
C SER A 700 -52.59 -18.84 -33.50
N THR A 701 -52.92 -20.10 -33.76
CA THR A 701 -52.06 -21.20 -34.18
C THR A 701 -51.74 -21.11 -35.67
N GLY A 702 -50.57 -21.62 -36.07
CA GLY A 702 -50.22 -21.83 -37.48
C GLY A 702 -48.88 -22.54 -37.65
N GLU A 703 -48.91 -23.88 -37.69
CA GLU A 703 -47.90 -24.71 -38.35
C GLU A 703 -47.93 -24.44 -39.87
N THR A 704 -46.78 -24.38 -40.54
CA THR A 704 -46.40 -25.26 -41.68
C THR A 704 -45.09 -24.80 -42.34
N ASP A 705 -44.26 -25.81 -42.65
CA ASP A 705 -43.04 -25.91 -43.49
C ASP A 705 -41.72 -25.23 -43.08
#